data_AF-A0A952RTE1-F1
#
_entry.id   AF-A0A952RTE1-F1
#
_cell.length_a   1.000
_cell.length_b   1.000
_cell.length_c   1.000
_cell.angle_alpha   90.00
_cell.angle_beta   90.00
_cell.angle_gamma   90.00
#
_symmetry.space_group_name_H-M   'P 1'
#
loop_
_entity.id
_entity.type
_entity.pdbx_description
1 polymer ?
#
loop_
_entity_poly.entity_id
_entity_poly.type
_entity_poly.pdbx_seq_one_letter_code
_entity_poly.pdbx_strand_id
1 'polypeptide(L)'
;AEHLRGVSAIADRAAEVVTRLHVVASRWELAANVLAERAAAASDRATKIALGLEEAAIWLGRLHAPARALDALARLPKDAADDAAVRAAALEALEALGDDDRLRAHLHDMAARTTVAAAKARLLLRAAELEEQRGADEAAVRAYEDARAALPVEPLVDERLRRIGARARLGDASAALVSPREAAMRVLDLPDAPLGSAEPLLASGARDIATLRLAERIARRAGSGPQLANALVLTAAGHPHGLIAMRAYEGLAALVTWTLPQSDDDEPWMRLLAMGSHDVAVLDTLVRRARHRVRAHDPEALEACVVALTRRVESSSDETERLMLLLDLARLRRRAGATPEAGGDCKRALSVDASSLTAACLLVEIAAELGDDEAAIVASRALAAIVTKPETKAELLRDAGDLATARGEQELAAKLFEDALLADPENVQIAARLAAHQRARQAFGDLARVLHLALDRARSSEAIVPIASELADVARNDLRDPVLAIAALERLRLVSPTHVPTLFLLSELFIGQRAWDKALVALAQAVEASHEKGNKLVALSGRASIFRRVFNQPKQAEVELRRALALDEFDTRTIRNLLDLGEGVEPEERATLLGRFVSGDIPPLDRMRALLELADARRLVGDDEGAEGALVEAASHSPEPWMFEHVRTAVAGDNEAFARVLSKAVARAHEASRVIDPSWLVGLGVVELDLDRLDEAIERFEEALRADPGRDDARVYLARALSARGQPAAAAIAITTILASPQRRVAVELDLVRALEQTLASAGRLTERWSARELRGIAGDLSGEEHGELEAHVASAARAEAEGLSAAFLRSSLVPNGFGRHPIWDVAAIAGGFAGKMARVGLTEQGSSTRERVKPRTPHPIRVLFDRMLRAFGLEEVELAVSDHLVVPAVACEDVPWVIAPSSLSNASEAWAVAALARPLARVALGVPWLGALAANEVAAILVGTSRLVTPNVSARPPERIEPFVDDFTKRAGKAIDRKRRRALEELEPMLSTAPPFDDYVFAESVVTAETRAAFLLSGSLRASLDALATTDPPLGEALRATSADALEVVFGRNTARDLATFALSSDAVSLRRGLARV
;
A
#
# COMPACT_ATOMS: atom_id res chain seq x y z
N ALA A 1 -75.26 -49.41 96.36
CA ALA A 1 -73.90 -49.97 96.35
C ALA A 1 -73.14 -49.62 97.62
N GLU A 2 -72.92 -48.34 97.96
CA GLU A 2 -72.23 -47.94 99.22
C GLU A 2 -72.86 -48.55 100.49
N HIS A 3 -74.19 -48.56 100.62
CA HIS A 3 -74.87 -49.21 101.75
C HIS A 3 -74.58 -50.73 101.86
N LEU A 4 -74.24 -51.42 100.76
CA LEU A 4 -73.93 -52.84 100.77
C LEU A 4 -72.52 -53.15 101.28
N ARG A 5 -71.66 -52.14 101.41
CA ARG A 5 -70.31 -52.30 101.96
C ARG A 5 -70.30 -52.58 103.47
N GLY A 6 -71.35 -52.18 104.19
CA GLY A 6 -71.51 -52.47 105.61
C GLY A 6 -71.95 -53.90 105.92
N VAL A 7 -72.26 -54.71 104.89
CA VAL A 7 -72.71 -56.10 105.04
C VAL A 7 -71.50 -57.03 104.89
N SER A 8 -71.02 -57.61 106.01
CA SER A 8 -69.74 -58.35 106.06
C SER A 8 -69.63 -59.49 105.04
N ALA A 9 -70.75 -60.16 104.72
CA ALA A 9 -70.77 -61.28 103.78
C ALA A 9 -70.46 -60.89 102.31
N ILE A 10 -70.61 -59.61 101.94
CA ILE A 10 -70.46 -59.13 100.56
C ILE A 10 -69.57 -57.89 100.45
N ALA A 11 -68.90 -57.49 101.53
CA ALA A 11 -68.18 -56.23 101.65
C ALA A 11 -67.09 -56.05 100.57
N ASP A 12 -66.28 -57.08 100.31
CA ASP A 12 -65.18 -57.01 99.32
C ASP A 12 -65.70 -56.86 97.89
N ARG A 13 -66.72 -57.63 97.52
CA ARG A 13 -67.34 -57.55 96.20
C ARG A 13 -68.09 -56.23 96.03
N ALA A 14 -68.72 -55.73 97.09
CA ALA A 14 -69.34 -54.41 97.10
C ALA A 14 -68.30 -53.30 96.96
N ALA A 15 -67.13 -53.39 97.61
CA ALA A 15 -66.04 -52.43 97.49
C ALA A 15 -65.39 -52.44 96.10
N GLU A 16 -65.23 -53.60 95.46
CA GLU A 16 -64.78 -53.72 94.07
C GLU A 16 -65.78 -53.03 93.11
N VAL A 17 -67.07 -53.31 93.25
CA VAL A 17 -68.12 -52.66 92.45
C VAL A 17 -68.15 -51.15 92.72
N VAL A 18 -67.98 -50.71 93.96
CA VAL A 18 -67.94 -49.29 94.33
C VAL A 18 -66.71 -48.60 93.74
N THR A 19 -65.54 -49.25 93.77
CA THR A 19 -64.34 -48.74 93.09
C THR A 19 -64.61 -48.55 91.60
N ARG A 20 -65.17 -49.57 90.93
CA ARG A 20 -65.52 -49.50 89.50
C ARG A 20 -66.58 -48.43 89.22
N LEU A 21 -67.58 -48.28 90.07
CA LEU A 21 -68.61 -47.23 89.94
C LEU A 21 -68.01 -45.83 90.11
N HIS A 22 -67.11 -45.62 91.07
CA HIS A 22 -66.40 -44.35 91.22
C HIS A 22 -65.49 -44.06 90.03
N VAL A 23 -64.77 -45.07 89.51
CA VAL A 23 -63.96 -44.95 88.29
C VAL A 23 -64.82 -44.60 87.07
N VAL A 24 -65.94 -45.30 86.85
CA VAL A 24 -66.88 -45.02 85.74
C VAL A 24 -67.53 -43.63 85.91
N ALA A 25 -67.83 -43.22 87.15
CA ALA A 25 -68.35 -41.90 87.46
C ALA A 25 -67.27 -40.80 87.48
N SER A 26 -66.02 -41.11 87.13
CA SER A 26 -64.88 -40.18 87.16
C SER A 26 -64.64 -39.52 88.53
N ARG A 27 -65.03 -40.19 89.62
CA ARG A 27 -64.79 -39.75 91.01
C ARG A 27 -63.47 -40.34 91.51
N TRP A 28 -62.37 -39.85 90.94
CA TRP A 28 -61.04 -40.45 91.10
C TRP A 28 -60.50 -40.44 92.54
N GLU A 29 -60.73 -39.37 93.31
CA GLU A 29 -60.32 -39.35 94.73
C GLU A 29 -61.07 -40.40 95.56
N LEU A 30 -62.37 -40.57 95.31
CA LEU A 30 -63.17 -41.62 95.97
C LEU A 30 -62.73 -43.01 95.53
N ALA A 31 -62.39 -43.19 94.24
CA ALA A 31 -61.83 -44.45 93.76
C ALA A 31 -60.48 -44.78 94.43
N ALA A 32 -59.57 -43.81 94.52
CA ALA A 32 -58.28 -43.98 95.20
C ALA A 32 -58.46 -44.27 96.71
N ASN A 33 -59.36 -43.58 97.39
CA ASN A 33 -59.65 -43.83 98.81
C ASN A 33 -60.25 -45.23 99.02
N VAL A 34 -61.17 -45.68 98.15
CA VAL A 34 -61.72 -47.04 98.21
C VAL A 34 -60.66 -48.08 97.88
N LEU A 35 -59.72 -47.82 96.96
CA LEU A 35 -58.55 -48.68 96.73
C LEU A 35 -57.64 -48.75 97.96
N ALA A 36 -57.38 -47.62 98.62
CA ALA A 36 -56.59 -47.56 99.86
C ALA A 36 -57.23 -48.38 100.99
N GLU A 37 -58.55 -48.24 101.17
CA GLU A 37 -59.32 -49.02 102.14
C GLU A 37 -59.28 -50.53 101.81
N ARG A 38 -59.41 -50.89 100.53
CA ARG A 38 -59.31 -52.29 100.07
C ARG A 38 -57.90 -52.85 100.26
N ALA A 39 -56.86 -52.06 100.02
CA ALA A 39 -55.48 -52.44 100.25
C ALA A 39 -55.20 -52.64 101.75
N ALA A 40 -55.77 -51.81 102.62
CA ALA A 40 -55.65 -51.96 104.06
C ALA A 40 -56.35 -53.22 104.59
N ALA A 41 -57.53 -53.55 104.04
CA ALA A 41 -58.34 -54.70 104.45
C ALA A 41 -57.85 -56.04 103.85
N ALA A 42 -57.11 -56.03 102.73
CA ALA A 42 -56.60 -57.24 102.10
C ALA A 42 -55.61 -58.00 103.01
N SER A 43 -55.73 -59.32 103.10
CA SER A 43 -54.79 -60.18 103.84
C SER A 43 -53.62 -60.66 102.98
N ASP A 44 -53.78 -60.69 101.65
CA ASP A 44 -52.78 -61.17 100.69
C ASP A 44 -51.81 -60.07 100.21
N ARG A 45 -50.51 -60.39 100.17
CA ARG A 45 -49.43 -59.47 99.78
C ARG A 45 -49.58 -59.00 98.34
N ALA A 46 -49.82 -59.92 97.40
CA ALA A 46 -49.91 -59.57 95.98
C ALA A 46 -51.07 -58.61 95.73
N THR A 47 -52.19 -58.85 96.42
CA THR A 47 -53.36 -57.97 96.38
C THR A 47 -53.07 -56.59 96.98
N LYS A 48 -52.30 -56.47 98.08
CA LYS A 48 -51.90 -55.17 98.65
C LYS A 48 -51.06 -54.34 97.68
N ILE A 49 -50.05 -54.95 97.06
CA ILE A 49 -49.15 -54.27 96.12
C ILE A 49 -49.93 -53.84 94.87
N ALA A 50 -50.75 -54.72 94.30
CA ALA A 50 -51.56 -54.40 93.13
C ALA A 50 -52.53 -53.24 93.39
N LEU A 51 -53.25 -53.25 94.51
CA LEU A 51 -54.17 -52.17 94.86
C LEU A 51 -53.45 -50.86 95.20
N GLY A 52 -52.29 -50.91 95.86
CA GLY A 52 -51.49 -49.72 96.16
C GLY A 52 -50.80 -49.13 94.92
N LEU A 53 -50.42 -49.95 93.95
CA LEU A 53 -49.94 -49.49 92.65
C LEU A 53 -51.08 -48.87 91.82
N GLU A 54 -52.28 -49.47 91.82
CA GLU A 54 -53.45 -48.86 91.19
C GLU A 54 -53.81 -47.53 91.87
N GLU A 55 -53.71 -47.45 93.20
CA GLU A 55 -53.88 -46.20 93.94
C GLU A 55 -52.85 -45.14 93.53
N ALA A 56 -51.55 -45.49 93.53
CA ALA A 56 -50.47 -44.60 93.13
C ALA A 56 -50.62 -44.15 91.66
N ALA A 57 -51.05 -45.04 90.77
CA ALA A 57 -51.32 -44.73 89.36
C ALA A 57 -52.48 -43.75 89.19
N ILE A 58 -53.53 -43.82 90.02
CA ILE A 58 -54.60 -42.81 90.03
C ILE A 58 -54.05 -41.48 90.55
N TRP A 59 -53.29 -41.49 91.65
CA TRP A 59 -52.68 -40.27 92.19
C TRP A 59 -51.75 -39.58 91.18
N LEU A 60 -50.91 -40.33 90.47
CA LEU A 60 -50.01 -39.79 89.45
C LEU A 60 -50.73 -39.37 88.17
N GLY A 61 -51.49 -40.30 87.58
CA GLY A 61 -51.98 -40.15 86.21
C GLY A 61 -53.30 -39.40 86.09
N ARG A 62 -54.19 -39.53 87.08
CA ARG A 62 -55.54 -38.91 87.02
C ARG A 62 -55.67 -37.69 87.91
N LEU A 63 -54.98 -37.68 89.05
CA LEU A 63 -55.08 -36.60 90.04
C LEU A 63 -53.85 -35.70 90.08
N HIS A 64 -52.78 -36.04 89.35
CA HIS A 64 -51.54 -35.27 89.27
C HIS A 64 -50.98 -34.85 90.64
N ALA A 65 -51.09 -35.74 91.64
CA ALA A 65 -50.64 -35.55 93.01
C ALA A 65 -49.48 -36.53 93.33
N PRO A 66 -48.26 -36.28 92.83
CA PRO A 66 -47.12 -37.19 92.97
C PRO A 66 -46.71 -37.42 94.43
N ALA A 67 -46.86 -36.41 95.31
CA ALA A 67 -46.62 -36.58 96.75
C ALA A 67 -47.58 -37.62 97.36
N ARG A 68 -48.87 -37.59 97.01
CA ARG A 68 -49.84 -38.58 97.48
C ARG A 68 -49.60 -39.96 96.88
N ALA A 69 -49.07 -40.04 95.67
CA ALA A 69 -48.64 -41.30 95.08
C ALA A 69 -47.45 -41.90 95.84
N LEU A 70 -46.45 -41.09 96.20
CA LEU A 70 -45.35 -41.52 97.06
C LEU A 70 -45.85 -41.96 98.44
N ASP A 71 -46.82 -41.24 99.03
CA ASP A 71 -47.45 -41.65 100.29
C ASP A 71 -48.23 -42.97 100.17
N ALA A 72 -48.85 -43.24 99.00
CA ALA A 72 -49.48 -44.52 98.70
C ALA A 72 -48.45 -45.66 98.59
N LEU A 73 -47.35 -45.43 97.86
CA LEU A 73 -46.27 -46.41 97.74
C LEU A 73 -45.54 -46.65 99.07
N ALA A 74 -45.40 -45.62 99.91
CA ALA A 74 -44.77 -45.72 101.23
C ALA A 74 -45.62 -46.49 102.25
N ARG A 75 -46.95 -46.58 102.05
CA ARG A 75 -47.85 -47.40 102.86
C ARG A 75 -47.77 -48.90 102.56
N LEU A 76 -47.15 -49.28 101.44
CA LEU A 76 -46.90 -50.68 101.12
C LEU A 76 -45.94 -51.32 102.15
N PRO A 77 -45.97 -52.65 102.33
CA PRO A 77 -45.03 -53.36 103.19
C PRO A 77 -43.58 -52.99 102.87
N LYS A 78 -42.69 -52.88 103.88
CA LYS A 78 -41.29 -52.44 103.67
C LYS A 78 -40.51 -53.34 102.69
N ASP A 79 -40.87 -54.62 102.60
CA ASP A 79 -40.33 -55.60 101.65
C ASP A 79 -40.89 -55.45 100.22
N ALA A 80 -41.91 -54.61 99.99
CA ALA A 80 -42.40 -54.25 98.66
C ALA A 80 -41.53 -53.17 97.98
N ALA A 81 -40.64 -52.50 98.70
CA ALA A 81 -39.67 -51.55 98.11
C ALA A 81 -38.73 -52.23 97.10
N ASP A 82 -38.55 -53.55 97.21
CA ASP A 82 -37.74 -54.35 96.28
C ASP A 82 -38.52 -54.81 95.02
N ASP A 83 -39.81 -54.51 94.92
CA ASP A 83 -40.59 -54.77 93.72
C ASP A 83 -40.23 -53.80 92.58
N ALA A 84 -40.03 -54.33 91.37
CA ALA A 84 -39.66 -53.52 90.21
C ALA A 84 -40.76 -52.52 89.80
N ALA A 85 -42.03 -52.89 89.96
CA ALA A 85 -43.16 -52.01 89.65
C ALA A 85 -43.28 -50.88 90.67
N VAL A 86 -42.98 -51.14 91.95
CA VAL A 86 -42.96 -50.11 93.01
C VAL A 86 -41.83 -49.12 92.77
N ARG A 87 -40.62 -49.58 92.39
CA ARG A 87 -39.51 -48.67 92.03
C ARG A 87 -39.80 -47.84 90.79
N ALA A 88 -40.39 -48.43 89.76
CA ALA A 88 -40.77 -47.68 88.56
C ALA A 88 -41.80 -46.59 88.89
N ALA A 89 -42.84 -46.93 89.67
CA ALA A 89 -43.83 -45.95 90.11
C ALA A 89 -43.23 -44.87 91.03
N ALA A 90 -42.27 -45.22 91.89
CA ALA A 90 -41.55 -44.25 92.74
C ALA A 90 -40.66 -43.32 91.91
N LEU A 91 -39.97 -43.83 90.89
CA LEU A 91 -39.19 -43.05 89.95
C LEU A 91 -40.08 -42.05 89.20
N GLU A 92 -41.18 -42.51 88.59
CA GLU A 92 -42.14 -41.63 87.90
C GLU A 92 -42.72 -40.57 88.84
N ALA A 93 -42.98 -40.94 90.10
CA ALA A 93 -43.48 -39.99 91.09
C ALA A 93 -42.42 -38.96 91.53
N LEU A 94 -41.16 -39.37 91.70
CA LEU A 94 -40.06 -38.46 92.03
C LEU A 94 -39.74 -37.52 90.86
N GLU A 95 -39.81 -38.01 89.63
CA GLU A 95 -39.68 -37.18 88.43
C GLU A 95 -40.81 -36.15 88.34
N ALA A 96 -42.06 -36.56 88.60
CA ALA A 96 -43.20 -35.65 88.64
C ALA A 96 -43.17 -34.67 89.82
N LEU A 97 -42.51 -35.03 90.93
CA LEU A 97 -42.35 -34.15 92.11
C LEU A 97 -41.31 -33.04 91.87
N GLY A 98 -40.29 -33.30 91.04
CA GLY A 98 -39.21 -32.34 90.77
C GLY A 98 -38.22 -32.15 91.93
N ASP A 99 -38.10 -33.13 92.83
CA ASP A 99 -37.09 -33.13 93.91
C ASP A 99 -35.82 -33.85 93.43
N ASP A 100 -34.91 -33.08 92.81
CA ASP A 100 -33.68 -33.60 92.19
C ASP A 100 -32.76 -34.31 93.18
N ASP A 101 -32.78 -33.91 94.46
CA ASP A 101 -31.97 -34.52 95.51
C ASP A 101 -32.42 -35.95 95.81
N ARG A 102 -33.73 -36.13 96.00
CA ARG A 102 -34.33 -37.45 96.21
C ARG A 102 -34.30 -38.30 94.94
N LEU A 103 -34.55 -37.69 93.78
CA LEU A 103 -34.49 -38.37 92.49
C LEU A 103 -33.10 -38.92 92.21
N ARG A 104 -32.05 -38.11 92.40
CA ARG A 104 -30.66 -38.54 92.23
C ARG A 104 -30.27 -39.67 93.18
N ALA A 105 -30.61 -39.57 94.47
CA ALA A 105 -30.34 -40.63 95.43
C ALA A 105 -31.05 -41.93 95.03
N HIS A 106 -32.29 -41.83 94.54
CA HIS A 106 -33.05 -42.96 94.03
C HIS A 106 -32.43 -43.55 92.75
N LEU A 107 -31.98 -42.72 91.80
CA LEU A 107 -31.30 -43.15 90.58
C LEU A 107 -29.99 -43.90 90.88
N HIS A 108 -29.20 -43.43 91.84
CA HIS A 108 -27.99 -44.15 92.28
C HIS A 108 -28.30 -45.48 92.95
N ASP A 109 -29.31 -45.54 93.83
CA ASP A 109 -29.74 -46.79 94.47
C ASP A 109 -30.25 -47.80 93.42
N MET A 110 -31.05 -47.35 92.46
CA MET A 110 -31.48 -48.16 91.32
C MET A 110 -30.30 -48.64 90.47
N ALA A 111 -29.32 -47.78 90.20
CA ALA A 111 -28.12 -48.13 89.42
C ALA A 111 -27.24 -49.16 90.14
N ALA A 112 -27.16 -49.10 91.47
CA ALA A 112 -26.42 -50.06 92.28
C ALA A 112 -27.04 -51.47 92.26
N ARG A 113 -28.37 -51.55 92.22
CA ARG A 113 -29.13 -52.81 92.22
C ARG A 113 -29.33 -53.41 90.83
N THR A 114 -29.13 -52.62 89.78
CA THR A 114 -29.33 -53.05 88.40
C THR A 114 -28.12 -53.81 87.87
N THR A 115 -28.33 -55.04 87.43
CA THR A 115 -27.28 -55.89 86.84
C THR A 115 -27.08 -55.69 85.34
N VAL A 116 -28.03 -55.02 84.67
CA VAL A 116 -27.98 -54.72 83.24
C VAL A 116 -27.14 -53.46 83.00
N ALA A 117 -25.97 -53.62 82.37
CA ALA A 117 -25.00 -52.55 82.14
C ALA A 117 -25.59 -51.30 81.44
N ALA A 118 -26.41 -51.51 80.40
CA ALA A 118 -27.06 -50.41 79.68
C ALA A 118 -28.07 -49.62 80.54
N ALA A 119 -28.83 -50.31 81.39
CA ALA A 119 -29.76 -49.66 82.30
C ALA A 119 -29.01 -48.93 83.43
N LYS A 120 -27.93 -49.52 83.95
CA LYS A 120 -27.03 -48.89 84.92
C LYS A 120 -26.40 -47.60 84.36
N ALA A 121 -25.86 -47.63 83.14
CA ALA A 121 -25.27 -46.47 82.50
C ALA A 121 -26.29 -45.34 82.28
N ARG A 122 -27.55 -45.64 81.90
CA ARG A 122 -28.61 -44.63 81.75
C ARG A 122 -28.98 -43.96 83.07
N LEU A 123 -29.09 -44.74 84.15
CA LEU A 123 -29.39 -44.22 85.48
C LEU A 123 -28.25 -43.31 85.99
N LEU A 124 -26.99 -43.73 85.79
CA LEU A 124 -25.81 -42.94 86.16
C LEU A 124 -25.65 -41.69 85.29
N LEU A 125 -25.91 -41.77 83.98
CA LEU A 125 -25.93 -40.61 83.08
C LEU A 125 -26.95 -39.57 83.56
N ARG A 126 -28.17 -40.01 83.92
CA ARG A 126 -29.20 -39.10 84.42
C ARG A 126 -28.81 -38.46 85.75
N ALA A 127 -28.18 -39.23 86.65
CA ALA A 127 -27.64 -38.69 87.89
C ALA A 127 -26.51 -37.67 87.64
N ALA A 128 -25.62 -37.94 86.69
CA ALA A 128 -24.54 -37.02 86.29
C ALA A 128 -25.08 -35.71 85.70
N GLU A 129 -26.15 -35.75 84.90
CA GLU A 129 -26.81 -34.55 84.39
C GLU A 129 -27.39 -33.67 85.50
N LEU A 130 -27.97 -34.29 86.55
CA LEU A 130 -28.46 -33.56 87.72
C LEU A 130 -27.31 -32.92 88.51
N GLU A 131 -26.18 -33.61 88.66
CA GLU A 131 -24.98 -33.04 89.31
C GLU A 131 -24.40 -31.87 88.50
N GLU A 132 -24.36 -31.97 87.17
CA GLU A 132 -23.90 -30.89 86.30
C GLU A 132 -24.83 -29.66 86.35
N GLN A 133 -26.15 -29.87 86.43
CA GLN A 133 -27.13 -28.78 86.58
C GLN A 133 -26.97 -28.02 87.89
N ARG A 134 -26.46 -28.67 88.93
CA ARG A 134 -26.19 -28.07 90.25
C ARG A 134 -24.82 -27.38 90.34
N GLY A 135 -24.00 -27.49 89.29
CA GLY A 135 -22.64 -26.96 89.27
C GLY A 135 -21.64 -27.78 90.09
N ALA A 136 -21.95 -29.04 90.43
CA ALA A 136 -21.04 -29.95 91.12
C ALA A 136 -20.16 -30.69 90.10
N ASP A 137 -19.35 -29.94 89.34
CA ASP A 137 -18.67 -30.46 88.15
C ASP A 137 -17.74 -31.65 88.44
N GLU A 138 -17.06 -31.70 89.60
CA GLU A 138 -16.26 -32.88 89.98
C GLU A 138 -17.11 -34.12 90.22
N ALA A 139 -18.28 -33.97 90.83
CA ALA A 139 -19.21 -35.07 91.07
C ALA A 139 -19.85 -35.53 89.75
N ALA A 140 -20.17 -34.58 88.86
CA ALA A 140 -20.66 -34.86 87.52
C ALA A 140 -19.62 -35.60 86.66
N VAL A 141 -18.34 -35.20 86.68
CA VAL A 141 -17.25 -35.92 85.99
C VAL A 141 -17.16 -37.35 86.49
N ARG A 142 -17.12 -37.56 87.82
CA ARG A 142 -17.07 -38.92 88.39
C ARG A 142 -18.26 -39.76 87.93
N ALA A 143 -19.48 -39.20 87.97
CA ALA A 143 -20.69 -39.91 87.55
C ALA A 143 -20.73 -40.20 86.03
N TYR A 144 -20.23 -39.29 85.19
CA TYR A 144 -20.07 -39.54 83.75
C TYR A 144 -18.98 -40.58 83.46
N GLU A 145 -17.87 -40.57 84.19
CA GLU A 145 -16.81 -41.59 84.07
C GLU A 145 -17.29 -42.96 84.57
N ASP A 146 -18.08 -43.01 85.64
CA ASP A 146 -18.73 -44.24 86.12
C ASP A 146 -19.75 -44.76 85.10
N ALA A 147 -20.50 -43.88 84.44
CA ALA A 147 -21.39 -44.24 83.33
C ALA A 147 -20.61 -44.78 82.12
N ARG A 148 -19.46 -44.17 81.79
CA ARG A 148 -18.55 -44.63 80.73
C ARG A 148 -17.90 -45.97 81.10
N ALA A 149 -17.55 -46.19 82.36
CA ALA A 149 -17.02 -47.47 82.82
C ALA A 149 -18.07 -48.58 82.73
N ALA A 150 -19.35 -48.27 83.01
CA ALA A 150 -20.46 -49.20 82.86
C ALA A 150 -20.78 -49.50 81.38
N LEU A 151 -20.63 -48.52 80.48
CA LEU A 151 -20.82 -48.68 79.04
C LEU A 151 -19.79 -47.84 78.25
N PRO A 152 -18.63 -48.42 77.88
CA PRO A 152 -17.50 -47.67 77.31
C PRO A 152 -17.71 -47.04 75.95
N VAL A 153 -18.77 -47.44 75.23
CA VAL A 153 -19.01 -47.04 73.82
C VAL A 153 -20.33 -46.29 73.69
N GLU A 154 -20.71 -45.50 74.70
CA GLU A 154 -21.90 -44.65 74.65
C GLU A 154 -21.52 -43.23 74.18
N PRO A 155 -21.85 -42.83 72.93
CA PRO A 155 -21.39 -41.58 72.33
C PRO A 155 -21.82 -40.34 73.12
N LEU A 156 -22.99 -40.42 73.75
CA LEU A 156 -23.55 -39.34 74.56
C LEU A 156 -22.69 -39.07 75.81
N VAL A 157 -22.10 -40.10 76.41
CA VAL A 157 -21.23 -39.94 77.59
C VAL A 157 -19.91 -39.29 77.19
N ASP A 158 -19.31 -39.71 76.07
CA ASP A 158 -18.09 -39.11 75.53
C ASP A 158 -18.29 -37.63 75.14
N GLU A 159 -19.45 -37.28 74.58
CA GLU A 159 -19.82 -35.89 74.30
C GLU A 159 -19.91 -35.05 75.58
N ARG A 160 -20.58 -35.57 76.62
CA ARG A 160 -20.71 -34.89 77.92
C ARG A 160 -19.35 -34.72 78.59
N LEU A 161 -18.48 -35.73 78.57
CA LEU A 161 -17.12 -35.65 79.09
C LEU A 161 -16.27 -34.63 78.32
N ARG A 162 -16.37 -34.60 76.98
CA ARG A 162 -15.70 -33.58 76.15
C ARG A 162 -16.15 -32.16 76.52
N ARG A 163 -17.45 -31.98 76.79
CA ARG A 163 -18.06 -30.70 77.19
C ARG A 163 -17.60 -30.26 78.59
N ILE A 164 -17.75 -31.11 79.61
CA ILE A 164 -17.41 -30.75 81.00
C ILE A 164 -15.90 -30.61 81.20
N GLY A 165 -15.08 -31.25 80.36
CA GLY A 165 -13.63 -31.06 80.35
C GLY A 165 -13.17 -29.61 80.16
N ALA A 166 -14.07 -28.72 79.72
CA ALA A 166 -13.81 -27.28 79.66
C ALA A 166 -13.79 -26.58 81.05
N ARG A 167 -14.44 -27.17 82.07
CA ARG A 167 -14.61 -26.60 83.41
C ARG A 167 -13.96 -27.43 84.51
N ALA A 168 -13.82 -28.75 84.31
CA ALA A 168 -13.23 -29.67 85.28
C ALA A 168 -12.15 -30.56 84.66
N ARG A 169 -11.20 -31.00 85.50
CA ARG A 169 -10.13 -31.92 85.08
C ARG A 169 -10.69 -33.32 84.89
N LEU A 170 -10.44 -33.88 83.70
CA LEU A 170 -10.80 -35.26 83.35
C LEU A 170 -9.68 -36.23 83.76
N GLY A 171 -10.03 -37.51 83.98
CA GLY A 171 -9.03 -38.58 84.11
C GLY A 171 -8.30 -38.84 82.78
N ASP A 172 -7.13 -39.50 82.83
CA ASP A 172 -6.23 -39.65 81.66
C ASP A 172 -6.90 -40.30 80.44
N ALA A 173 -7.77 -41.30 80.65
CA ALA A 173 -8.53 -41.96 79.59
C ALA A 173 -9.62 -41.07 78.97
N SER A 174 -10.09 -40.06 79.70
CA SER A 174 -11.10 -39.09 79.26
C SER A 174 -10.45 -37.83 78.70
N ALA A 175 -9.22 -37.50 79.11
CA ALA A 175 -8.46 -36.34 78.63
C ALA A 175 -8.15 -36.41 77.12
N ALA A 176 -7.93 -37.61 76.57
CA ALA A 176 -7.72 -37.82 75.13
C ALA A 176 -8.92 -37.42 74.25
N LEU A 177 -10.11 -37.26 74.83
CA LEU A 177 -11.31 -36.79 74.12
C LEU A 177 -11.25 -35.29 73.78
N VAL A 178 -10.31 -34.55 74.37
CA VAL A 178 -10.10 -33.10 74.18
C VAL A 178 -8.94 -32.88 73.21
N SER A 179 -9.19 -32.20 72.10
CA SER A 179 -8.15 -31.89 71.11
C SER A 179 -7.13 -30.86 71.63
N PRO A 180 -5.88 -30.85 71.12
CA PRO A 180 -4.87 -29.85 71.49
C PRO A 180 -5.35 -28.41 71.29
N ARG A 181 -6.18 -28.16 70.27
CA ARG A 181 -6.80 -26.86 70.01
C ARG A 181 -7.81 -26.46 71.10
N GLU A 182 -8.69 -27.37 71.50
CA GLU A 182 -9.63 -27.13 72.60
C GLU A 182 -8.89 -26.90 73.92
N ALA A 183 -7.83 -27.67 74.18
CA ALA A 183 -6.96 -27.48 75.34
C ALA A 183 -6.29 -26.09 75.33
N ALA A 184 -5.75 -25.66 74.19
CA ALA A 184 -5.09 -24.36 74.05
C ALA A 184 -6.05 -23.16 74.10
N MET A 185 -7.29 -23.30 73.57
CA MET A 185 -8.34 -22.29 73.76
C MET A 185 -8.64 -22.11 75.25
N ARG A 186 -8.74 -23.22 75.99
CA ARG A 186 -8.99 -23.19 77.44
C ARG A 186 -7.87 -22.50 78.23
N VAL A 187 -6.61 -22.67 77.84
CA VAL A 187 -5.47 -21.95 78.46
C VAL A 187 -5.58 -20.42 78.29
N LEU A 188 -6.23 -19.96 77.22
CA LEU A 188 -6.47 -18.53 77.03
C LEU A 188 -7.67 -18.00 77.83
N ASP A 189 -8.70 -18.82 78.04
CA ASP A 189 -9.91 -18.44 78.79
C ASP A 189 -9.68 -18.39 80.31
N LEU A 190 -8.65 -19.09 80.81
CA LEU A 190 -8.25 -19.06 82.20
C LEU A 190 -7.28 -17.88 82.47
N PRO A 191 -7.66 -16.88 83.28
CA PRO A 191 -6.83 -15.70 83.53
C PRO A 191 -5.48 -16.04 84.19
N ASP A 192 -5.45 -17.05 85.06
CA ASP A 192 -4.27 -17.44 85.86
C ASP A 192 -3.56 -18.72 85.37
N ALA A 193 -3.88 -19.21 84.17
CA ALA A 193 -3.21 -20.40 83.64
C ALA A 193 -1.72 -20.15 83.34
N PRO A 194 -0.84 -21.15 83.55
CA PRO A 194 0.58 -21.03 83.21
C PRO A 194 0.76 -20.66 81.74
N LEU A 195 1.82 -19.90 81.42
CA LEU A 195 2.21 -19.52 80.06
C LEU A 195 2.34 -20.80 79.22
N GLY A 196 1.27 -21.16 78.49
CA GLY A 196 1.23 -22.38 77.70
C GLY A 196 2.30 -22.36 76.62
N SER A 197 2.81 -23.54 76.25
CA SER A 197 3.64 -23.68 75.05
C SER A 197 2.76 -23.73 73.82
N ALA A 198 3.15 -23.03 72.75
CA ALA A 198 2.49 -23.16 71.45
C ALA A 198 2.90 -24.47 70.74
N GLU A 199 3.92 -25.16 71.23
CA GLU A 199 4.52 -26.35 70.61
C GLU A 199 3.52 -27.49 70.33
N PRO A 200 2.57 -27.85 71.21
CA PRO A 200 1.57 -28.88 70.89
C PRO A 200 0.69 -28.51 69.69
N LEU A 201 0.40 -27.21 69.50
CA LEU A 201 -0.34 -26.73 68.33
C LEU A 201 0.54 -26.74 67.07
N LEU A 202 1.78 -26.28 67.18
CA LEU A 202 2.73 -26.24 66.06
C LEU A 202 3.11 -27.66 65.59
N ALA A 203 3.20 -28.62 66.52
CA ALA A 203 3.52 -30.03 66.26
C ALA A 203 2.32 -30.85 65.76
N SER A 204 1.08 -30.37 65.94
CA SER A 204 -0.13 -31.06 65.49
C SER A 204 -0.24 -31.23 63.97
N GLY A 205 0.56 -30.49 63.20
CA GLY A 205 0.51 -30.46 61.75
C GLY A 205 -0.68 -29.69 61.16
N ALA A 206 -1.61 -29.23 62.00
CA ALA A 206 -2.77 -28.46 61.56
C ALA A 206 -2.34 -27.09 61.00
N ARG A 207 -2.82 -26.78 59.78
CA ARG A 207 -2.51 -25.53 59.06
C ARG A 207 -3.72 -24.60 58.95
N ASP A 208 -4.78 -24.83 59.72
CA ASP A 208 -5.93 -23.95 59.72
C ASP A 208 -5.63 -22.64 60.47
N ILE A 209 -6.23 -21.55 59.99
CA ILE A 209 -5.98 -20.18 60.50
C ILE A 209 -6.20 -20.10 62.02
N ALA A 210 -7.23 -20.77 62.54
CA ALA A 210 -7.58 -20.67 63.94
C ALA A 210 -6.52 -21.33 64.84
N THR A 211 -5.98 -22.48 64.45
CA THR A 211 -4.88 -23.13 65.18
C THR A 211 -3.60 -22.30 65.14
N LEU A 212 -3.24 -21.76 63.97
CA LEU A 212 -2.02 -20.95 63.80
C LEU A 212 -2.10 -19.61 64.53
N ARG A 213 -3.26 -18.94 64.52
CA ARG A 213 -3.51 -17.72 65.31
C ARG A 213 -3.48 -17.98 66.81
N LEU A 214 -3.99 -19.14 67.24
CA LEU A 214 -3.94 -19.56 68.63
C LEU A 214 -2.48 -19.80 69.07
N ALA A 215 -1.69 -20.49 68.23
CA ALA A 215 -0.26 -20.69 68.46
C ALA A 215 0.50 -19.36 68.51
N GLU A 216 0.23 -18.43 67.58
CA GLU A 216 0.81 -17.08 67.57
C GLU A 216 0.48 -16.33 68.87
N ARG A 217 -0.79 -16.32 69.30
CA ARG A 217 -1.24 -15.64 70.51
C ARG A 217 -0.61 -16.22 71.77
N ILE A 218 -0.48 -17.54 71.84
CA ILE A 218 0.20 -18.24 72.95
C ILE A 218 1.69 -17.91 72.96
N ALA A 219 2.37 -17.97 71.80
CA ALA A 219 3.78 -17.63 71.69
C ALA A 219 4.06 -16.17 72.09
N ARG A 220 3.18 -15.22 71.72
CA ARG A 220 3.24 -13.82 72.16
C ARG A 220 3.03 -13.70 73.67
N ARG A 221 2.02 -14.37 74.24
CA ARG A 221 1.77 -14.36 75.70
C ARG A 221 2.95 -14.94 76.47
N ALA A 222 3.59 -15.99 75.94
CA ALA A 222 4.77 -16.63 76.51
C ALA A 222 6.09 -15.87 76.28
N GLY A 223 6.10 -14.81 75.46
CA GLY A 223 7.30 -14.05 75.12
C GLY A 223 8.36 -14.84 74.33
N SER A 224 7.99 -15.94 73.68
CA SER A 224 8.91 -16.83 72.99
C SER A 224 9.10 -16.42 71.53
N GLY A 225 10.19 -15.71 71.24
CA GLY A 225 10.59 -15.31 69.87
C GLY A 225 10.67 -16.49 68.89
N PRO A 226 11.32 -17.63 69.23
CA PRO A 226 11.40 -18.79 68.34
C PRO A 226 10.03 -19.45 68.06
N GLN A 227 9.17 -19.60 69.07
CA GLN A 227 7.83 -20.16 68.86
C GLN A 227 6.96 -19.20 68.05
N LEU A 228 7.13 -17.88 68.24
CA LEU A 228 6.44 -16.87 67.46
C LEU A 228 6.91 -16.87 66.00
N ALA A 229 8.22 -16.94 65.75
CA ALA A 229 8.77 -17.07 64.41
C ALA A 229 8.24 -18.33 63.72
N ASN A 230 8.26 -19.48 64.40
CA ASN A 230 7.69 -20.73 63.88
C ASN A 230 6.20 -20.58 63.57
N ALA A 231 5.40 -20.00 64.47
CA ALA A 231 3.97 -19.77 64.23
C ALA A 231 3.74 -18.88 62.99
N LEU A 232 4.52 -17.80 62.83
CA LEU A 232 4.40 -16.88 61.71
C LEU A 232 4.89 -17.50 60.39
N VAL A 233 6.01 -18.24 60.37
CA VAL A 233 6.49 -18.98 59.19
C VAL A 233 5.46 -20.02 58.76
N LEU A 234 4.90 -20.77 59.72
CA LEU A 234 3.87 -21.76 59.43
C LEU A 234 2.56 -21.11 58.96
N THR A 235 2.24 -19.90 59.44
CA THR A 235 1.12 -19.09 58.96
C THR A 235 1.34 -18.64 57.52
N ALA A 236 2.54 -18.14 57.20
CA ALA A 236 2.89 -17.76 55.84
C ALA A 236 2.92 -18.96 54.88
N ALA A 237 3.39 -20.13 55.33
CA ALA A 237 3.42 -21.34 54.51
C ALA A 237 2.02 -21.95 54.29
N GLY A 238 1.15 -21.93 55.31
CA GLY A 238 -0.23 -22.43 55.20
C GLY A 238 -1.14 -21.48 54.41
N HIS A 239 -0.83 -20.18 54.42
CA HIS A 239 -1.56 -19.14 53.71
C HIS A 239 -0.57 -18.23 52.97
N PRO A 240 -0.06 -18.65 51.79
CA PRO A 240 0.99 -17.94 51.07
C PRO A 240 0.51 -16.64 50.39
N HIS A 241 -0.80 -16.39 50.36
CA HIS A 241 -1.40 -15.24 49.70
C HIS A 241 -2.37 -14.49 50.62
N GLY A 242 -2.52 -13.18 50.37
CA GLY A 242 -3.49 -12.31 51.04
C GLY A 242 -3.01 -11.71 52.37
N LEU A 243 -3.95 -11.05 53.07
CA LEU A 243 -3.68 -10.27 54.27
C LEU A 243 -3.04 -11.07 55.42
N ILE A 244 -3.36 -12.36 55.52
CA ILE A 244 -2.84 -13.24 56.56
C ILE A 244 -1.34 -13.48 56.36
N ALA A 245 -0.92 -13.73 55.12
CA ALA A 245 0.48 -13.85 54.72
C ALA A 245 1.25 -12.56 55.03
N MET A 246 0.71 -11.41 54.59
CA MET A 246 1.31 -10.09 54.84
C MET A 246 1.55 -9.83 56.32
N ARG A 247 0.54 -10.03 57.17
CA ARG A 247 0.68 -9.86 58.64
C ARG A 247 1.70 -10.82 59.24
N ALA A 248 1.83 -12.03 58.70
CA ALA A 248 2.81 -12.99 59.16
C ALA A 248 4.24 -12.53 58.83
N TYR A 249 4.47 -12.10 57.58
CA TYR A 249 5.77 -11.57 57.15
C TYR A 249 6.11 -10.21 57.79
N GLU A 250 5.14 -9.34 58.07
CA GLU A 250 5.34 -8.13 58.88
C GLU A 250 5.82 -8.47 60.30
N GLY A 251 5.20 -9.48 60.91
CA GLY A 251 5.62 -10.00 62.21
C GLY A 251 7.04 -10.57 62.18
N LEU A 252 7.40 -11.29 61.11
CA LEU A 252 8.76 -11.82 60.90
C LEU A 252 9.76 -10.69 60.66
N ALA A 253 9.44 -9.72 59.82
CA ALA A 253 10.27 -8.55 59.56
C ALA A 253 10.54 -7.75 60.85
N ALA A 254 9.51 -7.57 61.69
CA ALA A 254 9.66 -6.95 63.00
C ALA A 254 10.62 -7.76 63.89
N LEU A 255 10.46 -9.09 63.97
CA LEU A 255 11.38 -9.94 64.73
C LEU A 255 12.83 -9.82 64.24
N VAL A 256 13.06 -9.91 62.92
CA VAL A 256 14.39 -9.80 62.28
C VAL A 256 14.98 -8.38 62.36
N THR A 257 14.17 -7.36 62.56
CA THR A 257 14.65 -5.99 62.81
C THR A 257 15.28 -5.88 64.21
N TRP A 258 14.71 -6.57 65.19
CA TRP A 258 15.10 -6.49 66.59
C TRP A 258 16.03 -7.64 67.03
N THR A 259 16.54 -8.45 66.10
CA THR A 259 17.57 -9.46 66.39
C THR A 259 18.95 -8.82 66.54
N LEU A 260 19.70 -9.26 67.56
CA LEU A 260 21.08 -8.85 67.79
C LEU A 260 21.98 -10.10 67.83
N PRO A 261 23.09 -10.15 67.06
CA PRO A 261 23.54 -9.14 66.08
C PRO A 261 22.58 -9.01 64.89
N GLN A 262 22.63 -7.87 64.20
CA GLN A 262 21.78 -7.60 63.04
C GLN A 262 21.98 -8.70 62.00
N SER A 263 20.90 -9.42 61.68
CA SER A 263 20.91 -10.46 60.66
C SER A 263 21.00 -9.84 59.26
N ASP A 264 21.71 -10.49 58.33
CA ASP A 264 21.69 -10.12 56.90
C ASP A 264 20.42 -10.62 56.19
N ASP A 265 19.50 -11.26 56.92
CA ASP A 265 18.23 -11.74 56.39
C ASP A 265 17.30 -10.57 56.00
N ASP A 266 17.06 -10.44 54.70
CA ASP A 266 16.11 -9.52 54.07
C ASP A 266 14.88 -10.23 53.47
N GLU A 267 14.79 -11.56 53.60
CA GLU A 267 13.71 -12.40 53.07
C GLU A 267 12.31 -11.93 53.48
N PRO A 268 12.05 -11.54 54.75
CA PRO A 268 10.72 -11.05 55.14
C PRO A 268 10.28 -9.83 54.34
N TRP A 269 11.20 -8.90 54.03
CA TRP A 269 10.90 -7.71 53.25
C TRP A 269 10.78 -8.00 51.76
N MET A 270 11.60 -8.91 51.22
CA MET A 270 11.46 -9.37 49.83
C MET A 270 10.11 -10.04 49.60
N ARG A 271 9.64 -10.86 50.56
CA ARG A 271 8.28 -11.46 50.52
C ARG A 271 7.19 -10.42 50.62
N LEU A 272 7.33 -9.41 51.49
CA LEU A 272 6.39 -8.29 51.58
C LEU A 272 6.32 -7.48 50.29
N LEU A 273 7.46 -7.25 49.63
CA LEU A 273 7.54 -6.59 48.34
C LEU A 273 6.82 -7.43 47.25
N ALA A 274 7.09 -8.73 47.19
CA ALA A 274 6.49 -9.66 46.23
C ALA A 274 4.96 -9.77 46.40
N MET A 275 4.45 -9.65 47.63
CA MET A 275 3.01 -9.62 47.90
C MET A 275 2.35 -8.26 47.60
N GLY A 276 3.11 -7.23 47.22
CA GLY A 276 2.55 -5.92 46.85
C GLY A 276 2.49 -4.89 47.98
N SER A 277 3.33 -5.00 49.03
CA SER A 277 3.38 -3.97 50.07
C SER A 277 3.79 -2.61 49.51
N HIS A 278 3.10 -1.56 49.98
CA HIS A 278 3.36 -0.14 49.71
C HIS A 278 3.80 0.62 50.97
N ASP A 279 4.08 -0.09 52.07
CA ASP A 279 4.54 0.53 53.30
C ASP A 279 5.94 1.13 53.11
N VAL A 280 6.03 2.45 53.25
CA VAL A 280 7.27 3.22 53.14
C VAL A 280 8.39 2.66 54.01
N ALA A 281 8.09 2.29 55.26
CA ALA A 281 9.10 1.77 56.18
C ALA A 281 9.65 0.41 55.74
N VAL A 282 8.80 -0.43 55.15
CA VAL A 282 9.18 -1.73 54.59
C VAL A 282 10.09 -1.54 53.38
N LEU A 283 9.69 -0.68 52.44
CA LEU A 283 10.43 -0.42 51.20
C LEU A 283 11.80 0.23 51.47
N ASP A 284 11.86 1.25 52.33
CA ASP A 284 13.12 1.95 52.64
C ASP A 284 14.08 1.04 53.43
N THR A 285 13.54 0.20 54.33
CA THR A 285 14.35 -0.77 55.09
C THR A 285 14.90 -1.86 54.18
N LEU A 286 14.10 -2.36 53.23
CA LEU A 286 14.57 -3.30 52.21
C LEU A 286 15.72 -2.71 51.41
N VAL A 287 15.53 -1.53 50.82
CA VAL A 287 16.57 -0.85 50.02
C VAL A 287 17.85 -0.67 50.83
N ARG A 288 17.74 -0.32 52.12
CA ARG A 288 18.88 -0.15 53.03
C ARG A 288 19.60 -1.47 53.34
N ARG A 289 18.89 -2.55 53.64
CA ARG A 289 19.49 -3.87 53.97
C ARG A 289 20.09 -4.53 52.73
N ALA A 290 19.42 -4.43 51.59
CA ALA A 290 19.89 -4.98 50.32
C ALA A 290 21.11 -4.24 49.74
N ARG A 291 21.50 -3.05 50.24
CA ARG A 291 22.63 -2.25 49.67
C ARG A 291 23.93 -3.03 49.53
N HIS A 292 24.28 -3.87 50.50
CA HIS A 292 25.51 -4.65 50.44
C HIS A 292 25.46 -5.67 49.29
N ARG A 293 24.33 -6.38 49.15
CA ARG A 293 24.07 -7.32 48.04
C ARG A 293 24.05 -6.60 46.68
N VAL A 294 23.43 -5.43 46.59
CA VAL A 294 23.44 -4.58 45.38
C VAL A 294 24.85 -4.14 44.99
N ARG A 295 25.71 -3.79 45.98
CA ARG A 295 27.13 -3.47 45.71
C ARG A 295 27.93 -4.68 45.27
N ALA A 296 27.54 -5.88 45.70
CA ALA A 296 28.10 -7.15 45.25
C ALA A 296 27.53 -7.64 43.90
N HIS A 297 26.73 -6.82 43.21
CA HIS A 297 26.07 -7.16 41.94
C HIS A 297 25.12 -8.37 42.01
N ASP A 298 24.47 -8.57 43.16
CA ASP A 298 23.40 -9.56 43.29
C ASP A 298 22.16 -9.11 42.50
N PRO A 299 21.71 -9.86 41.47
CA PRO A 299 20.61 -9.47 40.60
C PRO A 299 19.27 -9.41 41.33
N GLU A 300 19.01 -10.33 42.27
CA GLU A 300 17.74 -10.39 42.99
C GLU A 300 17.58 -9.19 43.93
N ALA A 301 18.65 -8.85 44.66
CA ALA A 301 18.68 -7.68 45.52
C ALA A 301 18.53 -6.37 44.72
N LEU A 302 19.12 -6.32 43.52
CA LEU A 302 19.05 -5.16 42.63
C LEU A 302 17.62 -4.97 42.10
N GLU A 303 16.99 -6.04 41.61
CA GLU A 303 15.60 -6.01 41.17
C GLU A 303 14.64 -5.61 42.31
N ALA A 304 14.82 -6.19 43.50
CA ALA A 304 14.03 -5.85 44.67
C ALA A 304 14.16 -4.36 45.04
N CYS A 305 15.36 -3.77 44.97
CA CYS A 305 15.57 -2.35 45.21
C CYS A 305 14.93 -1.47 44.14
N VAL A 306 14.99 -1.85 42.86
CA VAL A 306 14.35 -1.12 41.76
C VAL A 306 12.83 -1.10 41.94
N VAL A 307 12.21 -2.24 42.25
CA VAL A 307 10.77 -2.33 42.49
C VAL A 307 10.37 -1.52 43.73
N ALA A 308 11.16 -1.60 44.81
CA ALA A 308 10.89 -0.84 46.03
C ALA A 308 10.97 0.68 45.81
N LEU A 309 12.02 1.17 45.15
CA LEU A 309 12.15 2.60 44.82
C LEU A 309 11.09 3.07 43.84
N THR A 310 10.67 2.23 42.88
CA THR A 310 9.59 2.58 41.94
C THR A 310 8.28 2.87 42.70
N ARG A 311 7.89 2.01 43.63
CA ARG A 311 6.71 2.23 44.50
C ARG A 311 6.89 3.43 45.44
N ARG A 312 8.12 3.71 45.88
CA ARG A 312 8.43 4.90 46.70
C ARG A 312 8.29 6.20 45.92
N VAL A 313 8.68 6.23 44.64
CA VAL A 313 8.45 7.38 43.77
C VAL A 313 6.95 7.65 43.61
N GLU A 314 6.13 6.62 43.43
CA GLU A 314 4.66 6.75 43.30
C GLU A 314 3.98 7.28 44.57
N SER A 315 4.52 6.94 45.74
CA SER A 315 3.98 7.36 47.05
C SER A 315 4.60 8.67 47.58
N SER A 316 5.62 9.21 46.92
CA SER A 316 6.29 10.46 47.33
C SER A 316 5.37 11.67 47.17
N SER A 317 5.20 12.46 48.21
CA SER A 317 4.46 13.74 48.17
C SER A 317 5.35 14.96 47.96
N ASP A 318 6.62 14.87 48.38
CA ASP A 318 7.60 15.96 48.27
C ASP A 318 8.40 15.87 46.96
N GLU A 319 8.58 17.00 46.28
CA GLU A 319 9.33 17.10 45.03
C GLU A 319 10.84 16.87 45.25
N THR A 320 11.38 17.28 46.40
CA THR A 320 12.79 17.06 46.72
C THR A 320 13.07 15.57 46.96
N GLU A 321 12.22 14.92 47.77
CA GLU A 321 12.23 13.47 47.96
C GLU A 321 12.08 12.74 46.62
N ARG A 322 11.13 13.15 45.77
CA ARG A 322 10.90 12.56 44.46
C ARG A 322 12.13 12.68 43.55
N LEU A 323 12.77 13.84 43.51
CA LEU A 323 14.01 14.06 42.74
C LEU A 323 15.12 13.10 43.18
N MET A 324 15.34 12.98 44.50
CA MET A 324 16.36 12.08 45.05
C MET A 324 16.08 10.62 44.73
N LEU A 325 14.81 10.18 44.89
CA LEU A 325 14.40 8.80 44.57
C LEU A 325 14.55 8.49 43.08
N LEU A 326 14.22 9.43 42.18
CA LEU A 326 14.40 9.26 40.73
C LEU A 326 15.88 9.14 40.34
N LEU A 327 16.76 9.93 40.96
CA LEU A 327 18.21 9.84 40.72
C LEU A 327 18.78 8.50 41.21
N ASP A 328 18.37 8.03 42.38
CA ASP A 328 18.80 6.73 42.90
C ASP A 328 18.23 5.57 42.06
N LEU A 329 16.97 5.66 41.62
CA LEU A 329 16.34 4.70 40.73
C LEU A 329 17.07 4.62 39.37
N ALA A 330 17.41 5.77 38.78
CA ALA A 330 18.16 5.84 37.53
C ALA A 330 19.54 5.16 37.67
N ARG A 331 20.25 5.40 38.77
CA ARG A 331 21.54 4.75 39.05
C ARG A 331 21.41 3.23 39.22
N LEU A 332 20.37 2.77 39.92
CA LEU A 332 20.12 1.34 40.10
C LEU A 332 19.73 0.65 38.78
N ARG A 333 18.84 1.25 37.98
CA ARG A 333 18.44 0.72 36.67
C ARG A 333 19.60 0.67 35.68
N ARG A 334 20.46 1.68 35.65
CA ARG A 334 21.70 1.64 34.84
C ARG A 334 22.62 0.50 35.28
N ARG A 335 22.76 0.25 36.59
CA ARG A 335 23.51 -0.91 37.12
C ARG A 335 22.85 -2.26 36.81
N ALA A 336 21.52 -2.29 36.67
CA ALA A 336 20.76 -3.47 36.25
C ALA A 336 20.99 -3.84 34.78
N GLY A 337 21.57 -2.93 33.98
CA GLY A 337 21.54 -3.00 32.51
C GLY A 337 20.25 -2.47 31.89
N ALA A 338 19.31 -1.95 32.68
CA ALA A 338 18.09 -1.27 32.25
C ALA A 338 18.38 0.21 31.93
N THR A 339 19.30 0.43 30.98
CA THR A 339 19.81 1.76 30.61
C THR A 339 18.74 2.68 30.01
N PRO A 340 17.80 2.21 29.16
CA PRO A 340 16.69 3.03 28.66
C PRO A 340 15.77 3.58 29.77
N GLU A 341 15.41 2.74 30.72
CA GLU A 341 14.56 3.11 31.85
C GLU A 341 15.27 4.11 32.78
N ALA A 342 16.59 3.96 32.95
CA ALA A 342 17.42 4.93 33.67
C ALA A 342 17.42 6.32 32.99
N GLY A 343 17.45 6.36 31.66
CA GLY A 343 17.31 7.60 30.89
C GLY A 343 15.94 8.27 31.11
N GLY A 344 14.87 7.46 31.11
CA GLY A 344 13.52 7.93 31.44
C GLY A 344 13.42 8.55 32.83
N ASP A 345 14.04 7.95 33.85
CA ASP A 345 14.05 8.49 35.21
C ASP A 345 14.89 9.78 35.32
N CYS A 346 15.98 9.91 34.56
CA CYS A 346 16.74 11.16 34.48
C CYS A 346 15.93 12.29 33.81
N LYS A 347 15.17 12.00 32.75
CA LYS A 347 14.24 12.97 32.14
C LYS A 347 13.17 13.40 33.14
N ARG A 348 12.61 12.46 33.92
CA ARG A 348 11.66 12.77 35.01
C ARG A 348 12.30 13.60 36.10
N ALA A 349 13.54 13.31 36.50
CA ALA A 349 14.29 14.13 37.45
C ALA A 349 14.47 15.57 36.96
N LEU A 350 14.82 15.77 35.69
CA LEU A 350 14.94 17.11 35.07
C LEU A 350 13.59 17.84 34.94
N SER A 351 12.47 17.12 34.89
CA SER A 351 11.13 17.74 34.93
C SER A 351 10.76 18.25 36.32
N VAL A 352 11.33 17.66 37.39
CA VAL A 352 11.16 18.14 38.77
C VAL A 352 12.10 19.33 39.02
N ASP A 353 13.36 19.22 38.62
CA ASP A 353 14.33 20.32 38.69
C ASP A 353 15.17 20.38 37.41
N ALA A 354 14.86 21.37 36.56
CA ALA A 354 15.55 21.61 35.30
C ALA A 354 17.02 22.02 35.47
N SER A 355 17.43 22.43 36.68
CA SER A 355 18.80 22.82 37.02
C SER A 355 19.62 21.69 37.65
N SER A 356 19.06 20.48 37.74
CA SER A 356 19.75 19.33 38.32
C SER A 356 20.93 18.89 37.45
N LEU A 357 22.13 19.37 37.81
CA LEU A 357 23.39 19.00 37.16
C LEU A 357 23.60 17.48 37.15
N THR A 358 23.24 16.80 38.25
CA THR A 358 23.43 15.34 38.36
C THR A 358 22.54 14.59 37.37
N ALA A 359 21.26 15.00 37.23
CA ALA A 359 20.36 14.40 36.27
C ALA A 359 20.82 14.66 34.82
N ALA A 360 21.26 15.89 34.53
CA ALA A 360 21.76 16.27 33.21
C ALA A 360 23.02 15.49 32.81
N CYS A 361 24.03 15.40 33.69
CA CYS A 361 25.25 14.63 33.41
C CYS A 361 24.98 13.13 33.22
N LEU A 362 24.15 12.53 34.09
CA LEU A 362 23.76 11.12 33.93
C LEU A 362 23.01 10.90 32.61
N LEU A 363 22.14 11.83 32.22
CA LEU A 363 21.40 11.74 30.97
C LEU A 363 22.32 11.90 29.74
N VAL A 364 23.36 12.74 29.78
CA VAL A 364 24.36 12.81 28.69
C VAL A 364 25.05 11.47 28.49
N GLU A 365 25.53 10.84 29.58
CA GLU A 365 26.21 9.55 29.49
C GLU A 365 25.28 8.46 28.95
N ILE A 366 24.05 8.40 29.46
CA ILE A 366 23.03 7.45 29.03
C ILE A 366 22.64 7.68 27.55
N ALA A 367 22.47 8.94 27.15
CA ALA A 367 22.15 9.28 25.77
C ALA A 367 23.25 8.85 24.80
N ALA A 368 24.52 9.04 25.17
CA ALA A 368 25.66 8.60 24.38
C ALA A 368 25.77 7.06 24.30
N GLU A 369 25.48 6.35 25.41
CA GLU A 369 25.46 4.89 25.44
C GLU A 369 24.34 4.29 24.56
N LEU A 370 23.18 4.94 24.50
CA LEU A 370 21.99 4.45 23.78
C LEU A 370 21.86 4.99 22.35
N GLY A 371 22.60 6.05 22.00
CA GLY A 371 22.32 6.84 20.80
C GLY A 371 20.95 7.52 20.85
N ASP A 372 20.46 7.88 22.05
CA ASP A 372 19.18 8.59 22.21
C ASP A 372 19.37 10.10 22.06
N ASP A 373 19.18 10.58 20.83
CA ASP A 373 19.27 11.99 20.49
C ASP A 373 18.31 12.88 21.30
N GLU A 374 17.11 12.37 21.68
CA GLU A 374 16.15 13.15 22.47
C GLU A 374 16.67 13.40 23.88
N ALA A 375 17.22 12.35 24.51
CA ALA A 375 17.87 12.45 25.80
C ALA A 375 19.06 13.41 25.76
N ALA A 376 19.88 13.34 24.70
CA ALA A 376 21.01 14.24 24.51
C ALA A 376 20.57 15.71 24.38
N ILE A 377 19.51 15.99 23.62
CA ILE A 377 18.94 17.35 23.48
C ILE A 377 18.48 17.89 24.84
N VAL A 378 17.71 17.10 25.61
CA VAL A 378 17.21 17.50 26.93
C VAL A 378 18.37 17.79 27.89
N ALA A 379 19.38 16.92 27.90
CA ALA A 379 20.55 17.06 28.75
C ALA A 379 21.39 18.30 28.38
N SER A 380 21.69 18.51 27.09
CA SER A 380 22.45 19.67 26.60
C SER A 380 21.75 20.99 26.90
N ARG A 381 20.41 21.04 26.80
CA ARG A 381 19.62 22.22 27.18
C ARG A 381 19.67 22.50 28.68
N ALA A 382 19.54 21.48 29.52
CA ALA A 382 19.67 21.62 30.96
C ALA A 382 21.07 22.12 31.36
N LEU A 383 22.13 21.58 30.73
CA LEU A 383 23.50 22.05 30.93
C LEU A 383 23.69 23.49 30.45
N ALA A 384 23.16 23.86 29.28
CA ALA A 384 23.24 25.23 28.76
C ALA A 384 22.53 26.27 29.65
N ALA A 385 21.50 25.86 30.40
CA ALA A 385 20.83 26.72 31.37
C ALA A 385 21.68 26.98 32.63
N ILE A 386 22.56 26.05 32.99
CA ILE A 386 23.42 26.11 34.19
C ILE A 386 24.74 26.84 33.89
N VAL A 387 25.26 26.69 32.67
CA VAL A 387 26.55 27.24 32.24
C VAL A 387 26.53 28.77 32.15
N THR A 388 27.55 29.42 32.73
CA THR A 388 27.66 30.89 32.80
C THR A 388 28.46 31.53 31.68
N LYS A 389 29.41 30.80 31.08
CA LYS A 389 30.23 31.31 29.96
C LYS A 389 29.42 31.29 28.65
N PRO A 390 29.33 32.43 27.93
CA PRO A 390 28.46 32.56 26.76
C PRO A 390 28.89 31.64 25.60
N GLU A 391 30.19 31.42 25.41
CA GLU A 391 30.73 30.60 24.32
C GLU A 391 30.34 29.13 24.52
N THR A 392 30.59 28.57 25.71
CA THR A 392 30.23 27.19 26.05
C THR A 392 28.71 26.98 26.07
N LYS A 393 27.94 28.01 26.42
CA LYS A 393 26.48 27.98 26.36
C LYS A 393 26.01 27.89 24.90
N ALA A 394 26.59 28.69 24.02
CA ALA A 394 26.29 28.67 22.59
C ALA A 394 26.68 27.33 21.95
N GLU A 395 27.79 26.72 22.35
CA GLU A 395 28.22 25.39 21.89
C GLU A 395 27.23 24.29 22.27
N LEU A 396 26.80 24.23 23.54
CA LEU A 396 25.82 23.23 24.00
C LEU A 396 24.46 23.38 23.31
N LEU A 397 24.02 24.61 23.06
CA LEU A 397 22.77 24.89 22.33
C LEU A 397 22.90 24.56 20.84
N ARG A 398 24.08 24.80 20.24
CA ARG A 398 24.39 24.39 18.87
C ARG A 398 24.33 22.87 18.73
N ASP A 399 24.97 22.12 19.63
CA ASP A 399 24.93 20.65 19.61
C ASP A 399 23.50 20.11 19.77
N ALA A 400 22.71 20.70 20.69
CA ALA A 400 21.30 20.36 20.82
C ALA A 400 20.51 20.70 19.53
N GLY A 401 20.82 21.82 18.87
CA GLY A 401 20.21 22.21 17.61
C GLY A 401 20.52 21.24 16.46
N ASP A 402 21.76 20.75 16.36
CA ASP A 402 22.14 19.77 15.34
C ASP A 402 21.39 18.44 15.50
N LEU A 403 21.32 17.94 16.73
CA LEU A 403 20.59 16.72 17.05
C LEU A 403 19.09 16.88 16.76
N ALA A 404 18.52 18.05 17.08
CA ALA A 404 17.13 18.36 16.75
C ALA A 404 16.88 18.39 15.24
N THR A 405 17.82 18.93 14.46
CA THR A 405 17.78 18.91 12.98
C THR A 405 17.84 17.48 12.44
N ALA A 406 18.73 16.63 12.98
CA ALA A 406 18.85 15.22 12.57
C ALA A 406 17.56 14.42 12.82
N ARG A 407 16.83 14.74 13.90
CA ARG A 407 15.52 14.13 14.23
C ARG A 407 14.34 14.70 13.42
N GLY A 408 14.54 15.79 12.68
CA GLY A 408 13.48 16.49 11.97
C GLY A 408 12.60 17.40 12.83
N GLU A 409 13.03 17.74 14.06
CA GLU A 409 12.33 18.67 14.95
C GLU A 409 12.63 20.13 14.57
N GLN A 410 12.08 20.55 13.43
CA GLN A 410 12.41 21.80 12.74
C GLN A 410 12.23 23.06 13.60
N GLU A 411 11.14 23.15 14.38
CA GLU A 411 10.86 24.32 15.23
C GLU A 411 11.80 24.41 16.44
N LEU A 412 12.10 23.26 17.06
CA LEU A 412 13.01 23.19 18.20
C LEU A 412 14.43 23.57 17.79
N ALA A 413 14.93 22.98 16.69
CA ALA A 413 16.25 23.25 16.16
C ALA A 413 16.44 24.74 15.85
N ALA A 414 15.44 25.38 15.22
CA ALA A 414 15.49 26.81 14.92
C ALA A 414 15.64 27.64 16.20
N LYS A 415 14.79 27.39 17.21
CA LYS A 415 14.86 28.10 18.49
C LYS A 415 16.21 27.91 19.19
N LEU A 416 16.76 26.69 19.15
CA LEU A 416 18.06 26.39 19.74
C LEU A 416 19.21 27.12 19.05
N PHE A 417 19.20 27.19 17.71
CA PHE A 417 20.20 27.98 16.97
C PHE A 417 20.03 29.48 17.16
N GLU A 418 18.81 30.00 17.29
CA GLU A 418 18.54 31.40 17.62
C GLU A 418 19.11 31.75 19.00
N ASP A 419 18.78 30.96 20.02
CA ASP A 419 19.27 31.14 21.38
C ASP A 419 20.81 31.01 21.44
N ALA A 420 21.40 30.12 20.63
CA ALA A 420 22.84 29.95 20.52
C ALA A 420 23.54 31.18 19.92
N LEU A 421 23.02 31.73 18.81
CA LEU A 421 23.62 32.91 18.16
C LEU A 421 23.43 34.18 19.00
N LEU A 422 22.31 34.31 19.72
CA LEU A 422 22.10 35.43 20.62
C LEU A 422 22.98 35.36 21.88
N ALA A 423 23.38 34.15 22.30
CA ALA A 423 24.33 33.95 23.38
C ALA A 423 25.77 34.33 22.97
N ASP A 424 26.17 33.99 21.74
CA ASP A 424 27.47 34.37 21.16
C ASP A 424 27.31 34.99 19.75
N PRO A 425 27.08 36.32 19.67
CA PRO A 425 26.87 37.02 18.40
C PRO A 425 28.09 37.07 17.46
N GLU A 426 29.28 36.69 17.92
CA GLU A 426 30.50 36.67 17.11
C GLU A 426 30.66 35.32 16.36
N ASN A 427 29.84 34.31 16.69
CA ASN A 427 30.02 32.96 16.18
C ASN A 427 29.44 32.77 14.77
N VAL A 428 30.30 32.93 13.76
CA VAL A 428 29.95 32.76 12.34
C VAL A 428 29.41 31.35 12.03
N GLN A 429 29.89 30.31 12.72
CA GLN A 429 29.45 28.93 12.47
C GLN A 429 28.00 28.71 12.91
N ILE A 430 27.59 29.29 14.04
CA ILE A 430 26.20 29.21 14.50
C ILE A 430 25.30 30.03 13.57
N ALA A 431 25.75 31.21 13.13
CA ALA A 431 25.02 32.01 12.15
C ALA A 431 24.79 31.27 10.83
N ALA A 432 25.81 30.58 10.31
CA ALA A 432 25.70 29.77 9.09
C ALA A 432 24.73 28.59 9.26
N ARG A 433 24.76 27.91 10.42
CA ARG A 433 23.83 26.80 10.71
C ARG A 433 22.39 27.27 10.85
N LEU A 434 22.16 28.38 11.56
CA LEU A 434 20.85 29.02 11.66
C LEU A 434 20.33 29.40 10.26
N ALA A 435 21.19 29.98 9.42
CA ALA A 435 20.82 30.39 8.07
C ALA A 435 20.46 29.20 7.18
N ALA A 436 21.24 28.12 7.19
CA ALA A 436 20.93 26.89 6.47
C ALA A 436 19.58 26.29 6.91
N HIS A 437 19.35 26.23 8.23
CA HIS A 437 18.13 25.66 8.81
C HIS A 437 16.88 26.48 8.50
N GLN A 438 16.95 27.80 8.69
CA GLN A 438 15.80 28.68 8.44
C GLN A 438 15.47 28.82 6.95
N ARG A 439 16.48 28.77 6.06
CA ARG A 439 16.24 28.72 4.60
C ARG A 439 15.52 27.43 4.20
N ALA A 440 15.87 26.29 4.78
CA ALA A 440 15.14 25.03 4.55
C ALA A 440 13.68 25.10 5.01
N ARG A 441 13.39 25.85 6.08
CA ARG A 441 12.03 26.10 6.61
C ARG A 441 11.27 27.23 5.92
N GLN A 442 11.92 27.98 5.02
CA GLN A 442 11.38 29.21 4.41
C GLN A 442 11.00 30.31 5.43
N ALA A 443 11.58 30.30 6.63
CA ALA A 443 11.32 31.25 7.69
C ALA A 443 12.28 32.46 7.64
N PHE A 444 12.29 33.13 6.49
CA PHE A 444 13.27 34.18 6.17
C PHE A 444 13.15 35.43 7.06
N GLY A 445 11.95 35.76 7.55
CA GLY A 445 11.72 36.91 8.41
C GLY A 445 12.37 36.77 9.78
N ASP A 446 12.25 35.57 10.38
CA ASP A 446 12.91 35.25 11.65
C ASP A 446 14.43 35.20 11.51
N LEU A 447 14.92 34.61 10.41
CA LEU A 447 16.36 34.63 10.09
C LEU A 447 16.90 36.05 10.02
N ALA A 448 16.25 36.93 9.26
CA ALA A 448 16.67 38.32 9.12
C ALA A 448 16.63 39.08 10.46
N ARG A 449 15.59 38.86 11.27
CA ARG A 449 15.47 39.44 12.62
C ARG A 449 16.66 39.05 13.51
N VAL A 450 17.01 37.76 13.54
CA VAL A 450 18.07 37.25 14.43
C VAL A 450 19.46 37.64 13.93
N LEU A 451 19.70 37.57 12.62
CA LEU A 451 20.96 38.05 12.03
C LEU A 451 21.15 39.55 12.24
N HIS A 452 20.08 40.35 12.15
CA HIS A 452 20.14 41.78 12.43
C HIS A 452 20.51 42.07 13.89
N LEU A 453 19.87 41.37 14.86
CA LEU A 453 20.20 41.49 16.28
C LEU A 453 21.64 41.03 16.60
N ALA A 454 22.13 39.99 15.92
CA ALA A 454 23.50 39.54 16.05
C ALA A 454 24.47 40.59 15.48
N LEU A 455 24.17 41.13 14.29
CA LEU A 455 24.99 42.13 13.61
C LEU A 455 25.13 43.44 14.41
N ASP A 456 24.08 43.86 15.11
CA ASP A 456 24.11 45.05 15.98
C ASP A 456 25.07 44.89 17.17
N ARG A 457 25.29 43.65 17.62
CA ARG A 457 26.13 43.33 18.79
C ARG A 457 27.53 42.86 18.40
N ALA A 458 27.72 42.42 17.16
CA ALA A 458 29.00 42.01 16.60
C ALA A 458 29.98 43.19 16.48
N ARG A 459 31.24 42.95 16.83
CA ARG A 459 32.33 43.94 16.88
C ARG A 459 33.47 43.60 15.94
N SER A 460 33.71 42.32 15.66
CA SER A 460 34.82 41.90 14.79
C SER A 460 34.46 42.01 13.32
N SER A 461 35.43 42.36 12.47
CA SER A 461 35.26 42.32 11.01
C SER A 461 35.02 40.89 10.50
N GLU A 462 35.60 39.90 11.19
CA GLU A 462 35.45 38.47 10.86
C GLU A 462 34.01 37.97 11.05
N ALA A 463 33.27 38.50 12.03
CA ALA A 463 31.85 38.20 12.22
C ALA A 463 30.93 39.10 11.38
N ILE A 464 31.21 40.41 11.31
CA ILE A 464 30.35 41.39 10.62
C ILE A 464 30.22 41.09 9.14
N VAL A 465 31.32 40.76 8.45
CA VAL A 465 31.31 40.53 6.99
C VAL A 465 30.38 39.37 6.59
N PRO A 466 30.52 38.14 7.12
CA PRO A 466 29.63 37.04 6.77
C PRO A 466 28.20 37.27 7.24
N ILE A 467 27.97 37.74 8.47
CA ILE A 467 26.61 37.96 9.00
C ILE A 467 25.87 39.04 8.21
N ALA A 468 26.52 40.15 7.87
CA ALA A 468 25.92 41.21 7.06
C ALA A 468 25.70 40.78 5.60
N SER A 469 26.59 39.96 5.03
CA SER A 469 26.41 39.43 3.68
C SER A 469 25.20 38.49 3.60
N GLU A 470 25.07 37.59 4.57
CA GLU A 470 23.92 36.68 4.69
C GLU A 470 22.61 37.45 4.93
N LEU A 471 22.62 38.45 5.83
CA LEU A 471 21.44 39.30 6.06
C LEU A 471 21.05 40.06 4.80
N ALA A 472 22.01 40.60 4.05
CA ALA A 472 21.76 41.30 2.81
C ALA A 472 21.19 40.39 1.71
N ASP A 473 21.69 39.16 1.61
CA ASP A 473 21.20 38.15 0.68
C ASP A 473 19.74 37.78 0.97
N VAL A 474 19.43 37.42 2.22
CA VAL A 474 18.06 37.08 2.66
C VAL A 474 17.11 38.27 2.48
N ALA A 475 17.55 39.47 2.83
CA ALA A 475 16.76 40.68 2.68
C ALA A 475 16.45 40.98 1.20
N ARG A 476 17.42 40.82 0.30
CA ARG A 476 17.26 41.07 -1.13
C ARG A 476 16.41 40.01 -1.82
N ASN A 477 16.78 38.74 -1.67
CA ASN A 477 16.26 37.65 -2.51
C ASN A 477 14.95 37.09 -1.97
N ASP A 478 14.87 36.88 -0.65
CA ASP A 478 13.73 36.19 -0.03
C ASP A 478 12.69 37.18 0.49
N LEU A 479 13.10 38.20 1.25
CA LEU A 479 12.18 39.19 1.84
C LEU A 479 11.81 40.33 0.90
N ARG A 480 12.62 40.57 -0.14
CA ARG A 480 12.51 41.71 -1.06
C ARG A 480 12.42 43.05 -0.33
N ASP A 481 13.14 43.17 0.78
CA ASP A 481 13.31 44.41 1.54
C ASP A 481 14.67 45.05 1.19
N PRO A 482 14.69 45.97 0.20
CA PRO A 482 15.94 46.58 -0.23
C PRO A 482 16.48 47.57 0.81
N VAL A 483 15.67 48.05 1.76
CA VAL A 483 16.13 48.99 2.80
C VAL A 483 16.97 48.24 3.83
N LEU A 484 16.49 47.08 4.28
CA LEU A 484 17.24 46.22 5.18
C LEU A 484 18.54 45.70 4.54
N ALA A 485 18.49 45.30 3.27
CA ALA A 485 19.68 44.89 2.53
C ALA A 485 20.72 46.01 2.43
N ILE A 486 20.29 47.25 2.11
CA ILE A 486 21.20 48.41 2.09
C ILE A 486 21.77 48.69 3.47
N ALA A 487 20.98 48.64 4.54
CA ALA A 487 21.48 48.89 5.89
C ALA A 487 22.57 47.89 6.31
N ALA A 488 22.37 46.60 6.02
CA ALA A 488 23.35 45.55 6.27
C ALA A 488 24.65 45.78 5.47
N LEU A 489 24.53 46.10 4.18
CA LEU A 489 25.68 46.34 3.31
C LEU A 489 26.41 47.66 3.60
N GLU A 490 25.71 48.70 4.05
CA GLU A 490 26.36 49.92 4.52
C GLU A 490 27.14 49.67 5.81
N ARG A 491 26.62 48.84 6.72
CA ARG A 491 27.37 48.39 7.90
C ARG A 491 28.64 47.64 7.50
N LEU A 492 28.55 46.76 6.51
CA LEU A 492 29.71 46.05 5.94
C LEU A 492 30.69 47.04 5.30
N ARG A 493 30.21 48.01 4.50
CA ARG A 493 31.03 49.03 3.85
C ARG A 493 31.80 49.91 4.83
N LEU A 494 31.23 50.19 6.02
CA LEU A 494 31.94 50.94 7.07
C LEU A 494 33.16 50.19 7.62
N VAL A 495 33.08 48.86 7.70
CA VAL A 495 34.17 48.01 8.20
C VAL A 495 35.15 47.64 7.09
N SER A 496 34.66 47.41 5.87
CA SER A 496 35.46 47.08 4.69
C SER A 496 35.06 47.92 3.47
N PRO A 497 35.64 49.13 3.31
CA PRO A 497 35.32 50.04 2.20
C PRO A 497 35.74 49.54 0.82
N THR A 498 36.75 48.65 0.76
CA THR A 498 37.33 48.11 -0.48
C THR A 498 36.69 46.80 -0.92
N HIS A 499 35.63 46.34 -0.23
CA HIS A 499 34.96 45.08 -0.57
C HIS A 499 34.11 45.22 -1.85
N VAL A 500 34.72 44.87 -2.98
CA VAL A 500 34.14 45.00 -4.33
C VAL A 500 32.75 44.35 -4.47
N PRO A 501 32.48 43.12 -3.95
CA PRO A 501 31.14 42.52 -4.05
C PRO A 501 30.05 43.36 -3.38
N THR A 502 30.34 43.98 -2.24
CA THR A 502 29.39 44.87 -1.56
C THR A 502 29.13 46.14 -2.36
N LEU A 503 30.14 46.70 -3.02
CA LEU A 503 29.97 47.89 -3.86
C LEU A 503 29.05 47.63 -5.07
N PHE A 504 29.21 46.48 -5.73
CA PHE A 504 28.31 46.06 -6.81
C PHE A 504 26.89 45.83 -6.30
N LEU A 505 26.73 45.08 -5.22
CA LEU A 505 25.42 44.80 -4.64
C LEU A 505 24.70 46.08 -4.19
N LEU A 506 25.42 47.02 -3.55
CA LEU A 506 24.89 48.34 -3.20
C LEU A 506 24.49 49.12 -4.45
N SER A 507 25.30 49.11 -5.51
CA SER A 507 24.96 49.81 -6.76
C SER A 507 23.68 49.29 -7.40
N GLU A 508 23.48 47.97 -7.44
CA GLU A 508 22.26 47.34 -7.95
C GLU A 508 21.04 47.75 -7.11
N LEU A 509 21.17 47.71 -5.78
CA LEU A 509 20.08 48.11 -4.88
C LEU A 509 19.77 49.62 -5.00
N PHE A 510 20.78 50.46 -5.14
CA PHE A 510 20.58 51.90 -5.38
C PHE A 510 19.92 52.18 -6.74
N ILE A 511 20.28 51.44 -7.80
CA ILE A 511 19.60 51.50 -9.10
C ILE A 511 18.12 51.13 -8.94
N GLY A 512 17.82 50.04 -8.22
CA GLY A 512 16.44 49.61 -7.95
C GLY A 512 15.62 50.67 -7.19
N GLN A 513 16.23 51.34 -6.21
CA GLN A 513 15.60 52.44 -5.46
C GLN A 513 15.61 53.78 -6.19
N ARG A 514 16.12 53.84 -7.43
CA ARG A 514 16.28 55.07 -8.22
C ARG A 514 17.20 56.12 -7.57
N ALA A 515 18.11 55.68 -6.69
CA ALA A 515 19.16 56.50 -6.10
C ALA A 515 20.39 56.52 -7.02
N TRP A 516 20.22 57.04 -8.24
CA TRP A 516 21.20 56.98 -9.33
C TRP A 516 22.55 57.57 -8.97
N ASP A 517 22.58 58.68 -8.22
CA ASP A 517 23.82 59.34 -7.81
C ASP A 517 24.64 58.44 -6.88
N LYS A 518 23.99 57.77 -5.91
CA LYS A 518 24.65 56.82 -5.01
C LYS A 518 25.16 55.59 -5.76
N ALA A 519 24.40 55.11 -6.75
CA ALA A 519 24.82 54.00 -7.61
C ALA A 519 26.06 54.36 -8.44
N LEU A 520 26.11 55.55 -9.04
CA LEU A 520 27.27 56.03 -9.79
C LEU A 520 28.53 56.11 -8.90
N VAL A 521 28.38 56.58 -7.66
CA VAL A 521 29.48 56.63 -6.67
C VAL A 521 29.95 55.22 -6.31
N ALA A 522 29.04 54.30 -6.01
CA ALA A 522 29.43 52.92 -5.67
C ALA A 522 30.10 52.19 -6.85
N LEU A 523 29.62 52.39 -8.09
CA LEU A 523 30.26 51.84 -9.29
C LEU A 523 31.63 52.49 -9.56
N ALA A 524 31.79 53.79 -9.35
CA ALA A 524 33.09 54.45 -9.47
C ALA A 524 34.09 53.90 -8.44
N GLN A 525 33.65 53.73 -7.19
CA GLN A 525 34.45 53.09 -6.14
C GLN A 525 34.80 51.65 -6.48
N ALA A 526 33.89 50.89 -7.12
CA ALA A 526 34.17 49.55 -7.59
C ALA A 526 35.24 49.52 -8.70
N VAL A 527 35.27 50.51 -9.61
CA VAL A 527 36.33 50.65 -10.63
C VAL A 527 37.70 50.90 -9.99
N GLU A 528 37.75 51.77 -8.97
CA GLU A 528 39.00 52.12 -8.27
C GLU A 528 39.50 50.99 -7.37
N ALA A 529 38.59 50.33 -6.63
CA ALA A 529 38.93 49.25 -5.70
C ALA A 529 39.21 47.90 -6.38
N SER A 530 38.72 47.69 -7.61
CA SER A 530 38.96 46.44 -8.34
C SER A 530 40.32 46.41 -9.02
N HIS A 531 41.01 45.28 -8.92
CA HIS A 531 42.20 44.97 -9.73
C HIS A 531 41.87 44.13 -10.98
N GLU A 532 40.70 43.48 -11.01
CA GLU A 532 40.26 42.63 -12.09
C GLU A 532 39.67 43.43 -13.25
N LYS A 533 40.11 43.12 -14.48
CA LYS A 533 39.63 43.76 -15.71
C LYS A 533 38.11 43.60 -15.89
N GLY A 534 37.57 42.40 -15.62
CA GLY A 534 36.14 42.10 -15.78
C GLY A 534 35.24 42.97 -14.91
N ASN A 535 35.57 43.12 -13.63
CA ASN A 535 34.82 44.00 -12.72
C ASN A 535 34.88 45.47 -13.17
N LYS A 536 36.03 45.95 -13.69
CA LYS A 536 36.13 47.30 -14.25
C LYS A 536 35.22 47.47 -15.47
N LEU A 537 35.18 46.50 -16.37
CA LEU A 537 34.30 46.50 -17.55
C LEU A 537 32.82 46.56 -17.15
N VAL A 538 32.40 45.73 -16.18
CA VAL A 538 31.01 45.71 -15.67
C VAL A 538 30.64 47.06 -15.06
N ALA A 539 31.51 47.62 -14.22
CA ALA A 539 31.23 48.89 -13.56
C ALA A 539 31.18 50.08 -14.54
N LEU A 540 32.09 50.13 -15.53
CA LEU A 540 32.10 51.15 -16.58
C LEU A 540 30.86 51.03 -17.49
N SER A 541 30.50 49.81 -17.89
CA SER A 541 29.28 49.54 -18.67
C SER A 541 28.01 49.91 -17.91
N GLY A 542 27.96 49.61 -16.61
CA GLY A 542 26.86 50.01 -15.72
C GLY A 542 26.72 51.53 -15.63
N ARG A 543 27.83 52.25 -15.46
CA ARG A 543 27.86 53.73 -15.48
C ARG A 543 27.40 54.29 -16.83
N ALA A 544 27.89 53.74 -17.94
CA ALA A 544 27.47 54.15 -19.28
C ALA A 544 25.96 53.94 -19.51
N SER A 545 25.41 52.81 -19.04
CA SER A 545 23.98 52.53 -19.12
C SER A 545 23.14 53.55 -18.34
N ILE A 546 23.58 53.94 -17.13
CA ILE A 546 22.90 54.98 -16.34
C ILE A 546 22.97 56.34 -17.05
N PHE A 547 24.13 56.76 -17.55
CA PHE A 547 24.26 58.01 -18.30
C PHE A 547 23.39 58.05 -19.56
N ARG A 548 23.33 56.94 -20.31
CA ARG A 548 22.50 56.82 -21.51
C ARG A 548 21.01 56.84 -21.18
N ARG A 549 20.55 55.94 -20.32
CA ARG A 549 19.11 55.67 -20.13
C ARG A 549 18.43 56.63 -19.16
N VAL A 550 19.13 57.07 -18.12
CA VAL A 550 18.53 57.88 -17.04
C VAL A 550 18.79 59.36 -17.27
N PHE A 551 20.06 59.72 -17.50
CA PHE A 551 20.45 61.12 -17.66
C PHE A 551 20.34 61.62 -19.11
N ASN A 552 20.06 60.74 -20.07
CA ASN A 552 20.00 61.04 -21.52
C ASN A 552 21.25 61.78 -22.03
N GLN A 553 22.42 61.34 -21.59
CA GLN A 553 23.72 61.91 -21.93
C GLN A 553 24.53 60.89 -22.75
N PRO A 554 24.20 60.68 -24.04
CA PRO A 554 24.84 59.67 -24.88
C PRO A 554 26.36 59.91 -25.03
N LYS A 555 26.80 61.17 -25.06
CA LYS A 555 28.23 61.53 -25.09
C LYS A 555 29.00 61.09 -23.85
N GLN A 556 28.39 61.12 -22.67
CA GLN A 556 29.04 60.63 -21.45
C GLN A 556 29.06 59.10 -21.39
N ALA A 557 27.99 58.47 -21.86
CA ALA A 557 27.94 57.01 -22.00
C ALA A 557 29.01 56.50 -22.98
N GLU A 558 29.19 57.20 -24.10
CA GLU A 558 30.22 56.94 -25.10
C GLU A 558 31.64 57.06 -24.51
N VAL A 559 31.91 58.07 -23.67
CA VAL A 559 33.20 58.20 -22.97
C VAL A 559 33.47 56.99 -22.07
N GLU A 560 32.49 56.56 -21.27
CA GLU A 560 32.65 55.40 -20.38
C GLU A 560 32.78 54.08 -21.17
N LEU A 561 32.05 53.92 -22.28
CA LEU A 561 32.18 52.75 -23.17
C LEU A 561 33.51 52.74 -23.92
N ARG A 562 34.05 53.89 -24.34
CA ARG A 562 35.40 53.95 -24.91
C ARG A 562 36.48 53.64 -23.88
N ARG A 563 36.31 54.05 -22.62
CA ARG A 563 37.19 53.62 -21.52
C ARG A 563 37.12 52.11 -21.30
N ALA A 564 35.94 51.50 -21.44
CA ALA A 564 35.78 50.05 -21.40
C ALA A 564 36.46 49.36 -22.61
N LEU A 565 36.28 49.88 -23.83
CA LEU A 565 36.89 49.34 -25.05
C LEU A 565 38.43 49.47 -25.06
N ALA A 566 38.97 50.47 -24.35
CA ALA A 566 40.42 50.60 -24.13
C ALA A 566 41.00 49.53 -23.19
N LEU A 567 40.16 48.89 -22.36
CA LEU A 567 40.57 47.76 -21.51
C LEU A 567 40.53 46.43 -22.28
N ASP A 568 39.55 46.28 -23.18
CA ASP A 568 39.36 45.13 -24.05
C ASP A 568 38.72 45.55 -25.39
N GLU A 569 39.49 45.42 -26.48
CA GLU A 569 39.09 45.83 -27.83
C GLU A 569 38.10 44.86 -28.50
N PHE A 570 37.95 43.64 -27.96
CA PHE A 570 37.06 42.59 -28.47
C PHE A 570 35.87 42.32 -27.55
N ASP A 571 35.66 43.11 -26.48
CA ASP A 571 34.51 42.93 -25.60
C ASP A 571 33.20 43.15 -26.36
N THR A 572 32.52 42.04 -26.63
CA THR A 572 31.31 41.98 -27.45
C THR A 572 30.19 42.82 -26.85
N ARG A 573 30.10 42.90 -25.51
CA ARG A 573 29.09 43.71 -24.81
C ARG A 573 29.32 45.21 -25.02
N THR A 574 30.56 45.67 -24.86
CA THR A 574 30.92 47.07 -25.10
C THR A 574 30.73 47.46 -26.56
N ILE A 575 31.17 46.60 -27.50
CA ILE A 575 30.98 46.84 -28.94
C ILE A 575 29.49 46.96 -29.28
N ARG A 576 28.64 46.03 -28.80
CA ARG A 576 27.20 46.10 -29.06
C ARG A 576 26.56 47.35 -28.46
N ASN A 577 26.91 47.71 -27.22
CA ASN A 577 26.41 48.93 -26.59
C ASN A 577 26.83 50.20 -27.33
N LEU A 578 28.01 50.21 -27.95
CA LEU A 578 28.49 51.31 -28.79
C LEU A 578 27.76 51.35 -30.14
N LEU A 579 27.57 50.21 -30.80
CA LEU A 579 26.81 50.08 -32.05
C LEU A 579 25.34 50.52 -31.91
N ASP A 580 24.74 50.27 -30.74
CA ASP A 580 23.37 50.67 -30.40
C ASP A 580 23.24 52.18 -30.12
N LEU A 581 24.33 52.93 -29.92
CA LEU A 581 24.27 54.40 -29.76
C LEU A 581 23.97 55.12 -31.07
N GLY A 582 24.29 54.51 -32.22
CA GLY A 582 23.84 54.90 -33.57
C GLY A 582 24.35 56.24 -34.11
N GLU A 583 24.16 57.33 -33.38
CA GLU A 583 24.35 58.72 -33.86
C GLU A 583 25.81 59.20 -33.87
N GLY A 584 26.77 58.38 -33.43
CA GLY A 584 28.19 58.75 -33.31
C GLY A 584 29.19 57.81 -33.99
N VAL A 585 28.72 56.80 -34.73
CA VAL A 585 29.59 55.79 -35.38
C VAL A 585 29.44 55.91 -36.90
N GLU A 586 30.52 56.24 -37.59
CA GLU A 586 30.54 56.35 -39.05
C GLU A 586 30.26 54.98 -39.73
N PRO A 587 29.70 54.92 -40.95
CA PRO A 587 29.39 53.66 -41.63
C PRO A 587 30.59 52.71 -41.79
N GLU A 588 31.78 53.26 -42.06
CA GLU A 588 33.03 52.50 -42.12
C GLU A 588 33.41 51.94 -40.74
N GLU A 589 33.33 52.77 -39.70
CA GLU A 589 33.59 52.35 -38.32
C GLU A 589 32.58 51.27 -37.90
N ARG A 590 31.31 51.39 -38.28
CA ARG A 590 30.27 50.39 -38.03
C ARG A 590 30.61 49.05 -38.67
N ALA A 591 31.06 49.02 -39.92
CA ALA A 591 31.50 47.79 -40.58
C ALA A 591 32.71 47.16 -39.87
N THR A 592 33.68 47.97 -39.40
CA THR A 592 34.83 47.46 -38.64
C THR A 592 34.45 46.93 -37.27
N LEU A 593 33.56 47.61 -36.54
CA LEU A 593 33.06 47.18 -35.24
C LEU A 593 32.23 45.92 -35.35
N LEU A 594 31.37 45.79 -36.37
CA LEU A 594 30.63 44.56 -36.67
C LEU A 594 31.58 43.41 -37.06
N GLY A 595 32.64 43.68 -37.81
CA GLY A 595 33.68 42.69 -38.11
C GLY A 595 34.41 42.20 -36.86
N ARG A 596 34.79 43.10 -35.95
CA ARG A 596 35.38 42.74 -34.64
C ARG A 596 34.40 41.99 -33.75
N PHE A 597 33.13 42.40 -33.76
CA PHE A 597 32.04 41.73 -33.06
C PHE A 597 31.96 40.27 -33.54
N VAL A 598 31.74 40.03 -34.83
CA VAL A 598 31.64 38.68 -35.42
C VAL A 598 32.89 37.81 -35.14
N SER A 599 34.08 38.42 -35.04
CA SER A 599 35.32 37.72 -34.71
C SER A 599 35.42 37.31 -33.23
N GLY A 600 34.66 37.97 -32.35
CA GLY A 600 34.58 37.66 -30.93
C GLY A 600 33.75 36.42 -30.62
N ASP A 601 33.79 36.00 -29.35
CA ASP A 601 32.98 34.88 -28.85
C ASP A 601 31.53 35.34 -28.64
N ILE A 602 30.69 35.07 -29.65
CA ILE A 602 29.28 35.45 -29.69
C ILE A 602 28.42 34.20 -29.84
N PRO A 603 27.27 34.12 -29.14
CA PRO A 603 26.28 33.08 -29.37
C PRO A 603 25.94 32.92 -30.86
N PRO A 604 25.71 31.69 -31.36
CA PRO A 604 25.50 31.44 -32.79
C PRO A 604 24.40 32.28 -33.44
N LEU A 605 23.30 32.54 -32.72
CA LEU A 605 22.16 33.32 -33.21
C LEU A 605 22.46 34.82 -33.32
N ASP A 606 23.20 35.36 -32.36
CA ASP A 606 23.65 36.76 -32.40
C ASP A 606 24.76 36.95 -33.42
N ARG A 607 25.62 35.93 -33.63
CA ARG A 607 26.62 35.91 -34.69
C ARG A 607 25.97 35.93 -36.06
N MET A 608 24.92 35.14 -36.28
CA MET A 608 24.13 35.17 -37.51
C MET A 608 23.52 36.55 -37.76
N ARG A 609 22.87 37.15 -36.76
CA ARG A 609 22.30 38.50 -36.88
C ARG A 609 23.38 39.54 -37.20
N ALA A 610 24.53 39.44 -36.55
CA ALA A 610 25.67 40.32 -36.80
C ALA A 610 26.27 40.12 -38.19
N LEU A 611 26.30 38.90 -38.72
CA LEU A 611 26.74 38.62 -40.09
C LEU A 611 25.78 39.23 -41.14
N LEU A 612 24.48 39.21 -40.87
CA LEU A 612 23.49 39.90 -41.72
C LEU A 612 23.66 41.43 -41.63
N GLU A 613 23.76 41.99 -40.42
CA GLU A 613 24.06 43.42 -40.23
C GLU A 613 25.40 43.82 -40.90
N LEU A 614 26.39 42.93 -40.88
CA LEU A 614 27.69 43.12 -41.53
C LEU A 614 27.57 43.06 -43.05
N ALA A 615 26.77 42.14 -43.60
CA ALA A 615 26.50 42.06 -45.04
C ALA A 615 25.84 43.35 -45.54
N ASP A 616 24.84 43.85 -44.81
CA ASP A 616 24.17 45.11 -45.11
C ASP A 616 25.11 46.32 -44.97
N ALA A 617 25.91 46.37 -43.90
CA ALA A 617 26.88 47.45 -43.68
C ALA A 617 27.98 47.48 -44.75
N ARG A 618 28.50 46.32 -45.17
CA ARG A 618 29.50 46.22 -46.25
C ARG A 618 28.92 46.61 -47.60
N ARG A 619 27.69 46.19 -47.89
CA ARG A 619 26.98 46.61 -49.11
C ARG A 619 26.78 48.12 -49.15
N LEU A 620 26.47 48.75 -48.02
CA LEU A 620 26.31 50.21 -47.92
C LEU A 620 27.62 50.97 -48.13
N VAL A 621 28.75 50.37 -47.79
CA VAL A 621 30.11 50.91 -48.03
C VAL A 621 30.64 50.55 -49.44
N GLY A 622 29.91 49.73 -50.21
CA GLY A 622 30.27 49.33 -51.58
C GLY A 622 31.20 48.11 -51.68
N ASP A 623 31.34 47.33 -50.60
CA ASP A 623 32.09 46.07 -50.55
C ASP A 623 31.16 44.88 -50.85
N ASP A 624 30.81 44.68 -52.13
CA ASP A 624 29.90 43.63 -52.58
C ASP A 624 30.46 42.21 -52.35
N GLU A 625 31.77 42.01 -52.54
CA GLU A 625 32.42 40.71 -52.28
C GLU A 625 32.39 40.36 -50.79
N GLY A 626 32.69 41.32 -49.91
CA GLY A 626 32.61 41.14 -48.48
C GLY A 626 31.17 40.98 -47.96
N ALA A 627 30.19 41.59 -48.64
CA ALA A 627 28.77 41.41 -48.36
C ALA A 627 28.28 40.00 -48.74
N GLU A 628 28.63 39.50 -49.93
CA GLU A 628 28.34 38.12 -50.36
C GLU A 628 28.99 37.12 -49.40
N GLY A 629 30.26 37.34 -49.02
CA GLY A 629 30.97 36.47 -48.09
C GLY A 629 30.29 36.39 -46.71
N ALA A 630 29.82 37.51 -46.17
CA ALA A 630 29.09 37.56 -44.90
C ALA A 630 27.71 36.89 -45.02
N LEU A 631 27.02 37.05 -46.15
CA LEU A 631 25.74 36.39 -46.41
C LEU A 631 25.87 34.87 -46.57
N VAL A 632 26.91 34.39 -47.26
CA VAL A 632 27.23 32.96 -47.38
C VAL A 632 27.57 32.37 -46.00
N GLU A 633 28.34 33.07 -45.18
CA GLU A 633 28.63 32.62 -43.81
C GLU A 633 27.34 32.54 -42.99
N ALA A 634 26.49 33.58 -42.99
CA ALA A 634 25.20 33.59 -42.31
C ALA A 634 24.29 32.43 -42.78
N ALA A 635 24.16 32.24 -44.09
CA ALA A 635 23.35 31.19 -44.69
C ALA A 635 23.86 29.79 -44.33
N SER A 636 25.18 29.59 -44.28
CA SER A 636 25.78 28.32 -43.87
C SER A 636 25.55 28.00 -42.39
N HIS A 637 25.37 29.02 -41.54
CA HIS A 637 25.07 28.87 -40.11
C HIS A 637 23.61 28.54 -39.84
N SER A 638 22.69 29.00 -40.69
CA SER A 638 21.26 28.81 -40.53
C SER A 638 20.58 28.45 -41.86
N PRO A 639 20.76 27.22 -42.37
CA PRO A 639 20.13 26.74 -43.59
C PRO A 639 18.64 26.42 -43.36
N GLU A 640 17.88 27.43 -42.91
CA GLU A 640 16.45 27.37 -42.60
C GLU A 640 15.61 28.01 -43.71
N PRO A 641 14.30 27.71 -43.81
CA PRO A 641 13.44 28.23 -44.88
C PRO A 641 13.37 29.76 -44.98
N TRP A 642 13.41 30.48 -43.85
CA TRP A 642 13.37 31.96 -43.87
C TRP A 642 14.66 32.57 -44.42
N MET A 643 15.81 31.92 -44.20
CA MET A 643 17.11 32.38 -44.68
C MET A 643 17.23 32.18 -46.20
N PHE A 644 16.59 31.14 -46.76
CA PHE A 644 16.48 30.95 -48.21
C PHE A 644 15.80 32.15 -48.87
N GLU A 645 14.65 32.56 -48.32
CA GLU A 645 13.91 33.74 -48.78
C GLU A 645 14.72 35.03 -48.59
N HIS A 646 15.45 35.13 -47.46
CA HIS A 646 16.30 36.28 -47.20
C HIS A 646 17.43 36.41 -48.23
N VAL A 647 18.13 35.32 -48.55
CA VAL A 647 19.16 35.30 -49.60
C VAL A 647 18.55 35.68 -50.96
N ARG A 648 17.36 35.18 -51.28
CA ARG A 648 16.64 35.51 -52.52
C ARG A 648 16.37 37.02 -52.62
N THR A 649 15.97 37.65 -51.52
CA THR A 649 15.75 39.10 -51.46
C THR A 649 17.05 39.90 -51.53
N ALA A 650 18.10 39.46 -50.83
CA ALA A 650 19.39 40.15 -50.79
C ALA A 650 20.04 40.24 -52.18
N VAL A 651 19.89 39.19 -52.98
CA VAL A 651 20.46 39.05 -54.33
C VAL A 651 19.54 39.63 -55.43
N ALA A 652 18.41 40.25 -55.06
CA ALA A 652 17.55 41.05 -55.95
C ALA A 652 17.05 40.35 -57.24
N GLY A 653 16.91 39.02 -57.22
CA GLY A 653 16.31 38.26 -58.33
C GLY A 653 17.26 37.84 -59.46
N ASP A 654 18.58 38.00 -59.30
CA ASP A 654 19.54 37.36 -60.19
C ASP A 654 19.61 35.85 -59.86
N ASN A 655 18.98 35.01 -60.69
CA ASN A 655 18.96 33.55 -60.52
C ASN A 655 20.37 32.96 -60.53
N GLU A 656 21.33 33.58 -61.22
CA GLU A 656 22.71 33.10 -61.27
C GLU A 656 23.45 33.41 -59.97
N ALA A 657 23.33 34.65 -59.46
CA ALA A 657 23.88 35.01 -58.16
C ALA A 657 23.19 34.24 -57.03
N PHE A 658 21.87 33.99 -57.12
CA PHE A 658 21.12 33.21 -56.16
C PHE A 658 21.61 31.76 -56.11
N ALA A 659 21.76 31.11 -57.27
CA ALA A 659 22.34 29.78 -57.37
C ALA A 659 23.79 29.74 -56.84
N ARG A 660 24.63 30.75 -57.13
CA ARG A 660 26.00 30.84 -56.60
C ARG A 660 26.05 30.93 -55.08
N VAL A 661 25.25 31.82 -54.48
CA VAL A 661 25.23 32.01 -53.02
C VAL A 661 24.70 30.76 -52.32
N LEU A 662 23.60 30.18 -52.81
CA LEU A 662 23.04 28.94 -52.28
C LEU A 662 24.02 27.77 -52.41
N SER A 663 24.64 27.60 -53.58
CA SER A 663 25.63 26.53 -53.81
C SER A 663 26.83 26.66 -52.86
N LYS A 664 27.38 27.86 -52.68
CA LYS A 664 28.47 28.11 -51.71
C LYS A 664 28.03 27.89 -50.26
N ALA A 665 26.81 28.30 -49.90
CA ALA A 665 26.26 28.12 -48.55
C ALA A 665 26.03 26.63 -48.25
N VAL A 666 25.48 25.88 -49.19
CA VAL A 666 25.29 24.42 -49.13
C VAL A 666 26.64 23.70 -49.00
N ALA A 667 27.63 24.05 -49.83
CA ALA A 667 28.97 23.49 -49.74
C ALA A 667 29.62 23.70 -48.37
N ARG A 668 29.57 24.94 -47.83
CA ARG A 668 30.08 25.23 -46.48
C ARG A 668 29.30 24.54 -45.37
N ALA A 669 27.99 24.40 -45.52
CA ALA A 669 27.17 23.65 -44.56
C ALA A 669 27.56 22.16 -44.55
N HIS A 670 27.84 21.56 -45.71
CA HIS A 670 28.37 20.19 -45.81
C HIS A 670 29.76 20.05 -45.19
N GLU A 671 30.70 20.97 -45.49
CA GLU A 671 32.03 20.99 -44.88
C GLU A 671 31.94 21.04 -43.35
N ALA A 672 30.99 21.83 -42.82
CA ALA A 672 30.72 21.94 -41.40
C ALA A 672 29.85 20.79 -40.83
N SER A 673 29.52 19.77 -41.64
CA SER A 673 28.63 18.66 -41.29
C SER A 673 27.28 19.10 -40.69
N ARG A 674 26.74 20.21 -41.19
CA ARG A 674 25.45 20.77 -40.75
C ARG A 674 24.31 20.15 -41.52
N VAL A 675 23.19 19.95 -40.83
CA VAL A 675 21.96 19.48 -41.46
C VAL A 675 21.39 20.62 -42.29
N ILE A 676 21.22 20.38 -43.59
CA ILE A 676 20.59 21.31 -44.52
C ILE A 676 19.13 20.88 -44.66
N ASP A 677 18.20 21.82 -44.53
CA ASP A 677 16.80 21.51 -44.82
C ASP A 677 16.69 21.11 -46.30
N PRO A 678 16.08 19.95 -46.64
CA PRO A 678 15.96 19.51 -48.03
C PRO A 678 15.29 20.53 -48.96
N SER A 679 14.51 21.48 -48.43
CA SER A 679 13.95 22.59 -49.22
C SER A 679 15.01 23.46 -49.90
N TRP A 680 16.20 23.62 -49.30
CA TRP A 680 17.32 24.33 -49.91
C TRP A 680 17.86 23.60 -51.13
N LEU A 681 17.98 22.27 -51.05
CA LEU A 681 18.42 21.43 -52.17
C LEU A 681 17.37 21.40 -53.29
N VAL A 682 16.08 21.30 -52.93
CA VAL A 682 14.98 21.39 -53.91
C VAL A 682 14.95 22.77 -54.56
N GLY A 683 15.04 23.86 -53.79
CA GLY A 683 15.03 25.22 -54.30
C GLY A 683 16.23 25.50 -55.22
N LEU A 684 17.43 25.06 -54.83
CA LEU A 684 18.62 25.14 -55.68
C LEU A 684 18.43 24.32 -56.97
N GLY A 685 17.95 23.09 -56.87
CA GLY A 685 17.69 22.22 -58.02
C GLY A 685 16.62 22.78 -58.97
N VAL A 686 15.59 23.45 -58.47
CA VAL A 686 14.58 24.13 -59.31
C VAL A 686 15.20 25.29 -60.08
N VAL A 687 16.01 26.12 -59.41
CA VAL A 687 16.71 27.24 -60.10
C VAL A 687 17.72 26.71 -61.11
N GLU A 688 18.43 25.63 -60.80
CA GLU A 688 19.34 24.95 -61.74
C GLU A 688 18.59 24.35 -62.94
N LEU A 689 17.41 23.77 -62.71
CA LEU A 689 16.53 23.26 -63.77
C LEU A 689 16.06 24.39 -64.70
N ASP A 690 15.67 25.54 -64.14
CA ASP A 690 15.27 26.73 -64.92
C ASP A 690 16.46 27.34 -65.69
N LEU A 691 17.69 27.14 -65.22
CA LEU A 691 18.94 27.52 -65.88
C LEU A 691 19.47 26.46 -66.89
N ASP A 692 18.69 25.41 -67.17
CA ASP A 692 19.05 24.27 -68.05
C ASP A 692 20.29 23.48 -67.58
N ARG A 693 20.61 23.54 -66.29
CA ARG A 693 21.68 22.77 -65.63
C ARG A 693 21.12 21.44 -65.13
N LEU A 694 20.77 20.58 -66.09
CA LEU A 694 20.00 19.35 -65.82
C LEU A 694 20.74 18.35 -64.93
N ASP A 695 22.06 18.23 -65.07
CA ASP A 695 22.86 17.26 -64.33
C ASP A 695 22.98 17.65 -62.85
N GLU A 696 23.25 18.94 -62.60
CA GLU A 696 23.28 19.51 -61.25
C GLU A 696 21.90 19.44 -60.59
N ALA A 697 20.83 19.81 -61.31
CA ALA A 697 19.47 19.74 -60.80
C ALA A 697 19.08 18.31 -60.39
N ILE A 698 19.41 17.30 -61.21
CA ILE A 698 19.17 15.89 -60.87
C ILE A 698 19.93 15.49 -59.61
N GLU A 699 21.22 15.84 -59.50
CA GLU A 699 22.03 15.55 -58.32
C GLU A 699 21.42 16.17 -57.05
N ARG A 700 20.94 17.42 -57.12
CA ARG A 700 20.28 18.11 -55.99
C ARG A 700 18.96 17.46 -55.61
N PHE A 701 18.13 17.05 -56.56
CA PHE A 701 16.89 16.35 -56.25
C PHE A 701 17.14 14.95 -55.68
N GLU A 702 18.12 14.22 -56.20
CA GLU A 702 18.55 12.94 -55.62
C GLU A 702 19.11 13.11 -54.21
N GLU A 703 19.87 14.17 -53.96
CA GLU A 703 20.36 14.53 -52.62
C GLU A 703 19.22 14.87 -51.66
N ALA A 704 18.25 15.67 -52.11
CA ALA A 704 17.06 15.98 -51.33
C ALA A 704 16.26 14.72 -50.99
N LEU A 705 16.15 13.77 -51.92
CA LEU A 705 15.45 12.49 -51.72
C LEU A 705 16.24 11.50 -50.86
N ARG A 706 17.58 11.58 -50.85
CA ARG A 706 18.43 10.84 -49.89
C ARG A 706 18.23 11.38 -48.47
N ALA A 707 18.06 12.69 -48.33
CA ALA A 707 17.80 13.33 -47.04
C ALA A 707 16.36 13.11 -46.54
N ASP A 708 15.36 13.25 -47.40
CA ASP A 708 13.95 12.95 -47.11
C ASP A 708 13.30 12.18 -48.28
N PRO A 709 13.23 10.83 -48.20
CA PRO A 709 12.57 10.01 -49.22
C PRO A 709 11.07 10.31 -49.39
N GLY A 710 10.43 11.00 -48.44
CA GLY A 710 9.01 11.38 -48.50
C GLY A 710 8.73 12.68 -49.25
N ARG A 711 9.76 13.36 -49.78
CA ARG A 711 9.60 14.60 -50.58
C ARG A 711 9.08 14.31 -51.98
N ASP A 712 7.76 14.24 -52.13
CA ASP A 712 7.14 14.03 -53.44
C ASP A 712 7.31 15.22 -54.40
N ASP A 713 7.41 16.44 -53.87
CA ASP A 713 7.78 17.65 -54.62
C ASP A 713 9.14 17.48 -55.32
N ALA A 714 10.18 17.06 -54.58
CA ALA A 714 11.50 16.77 -55.15
C ALA A 714 11.43 15.67 -56.22
N ARG A 715 10.58 14.65 -56.01
CA ARG A 715 10.39 13.54 -56.95
C ARG A 715 9.66 13.96 -58.23
N VAL A 716 8.71 14.89 -58.14
CA VAL A 716 8.05 15.50 -59.32
C VAL A 716 9.06 16.28 -60.15
N TYR A 717 9.88 17.13 -59.51
CA TYR A 717 10.91 17.88 -60.23
C TYR A 717 12.01 16.98 -60.79
N LEU A 718 12.39 15.91 -60.08
CA LEU A 718 13.29 14.88 -60.60
C LEU A 718 12.71 14.20 -61.84
N ALA A 719 11.42 13.82 -61.83
CA ALA A 719 10.78 13.24 -63.01
C ALA A 719 10.82 14.19 -64.21
N ARG A 720 10.55 15.48 -63.98
CA ARG A 720 10.64 16.52 -65.03
C ARG A 720 12.07 16.68 -65.56
N ALA A 721 13.07 16.74 -64.68
CA ALA A 721 14.47 16.86 -65.06
C ALA A 721 14.96 15.63 -65.84
N LEU A 722 14.58 14.41 -65.41
CA LEU A 722 14.89 13.16 -66.11
C LEU A 722 14.20 13.09 -67.48
N SER A 723 12.94 13.56 -67.60
CA SER A 723 12.25 13.67 -68.89
C SER A 723 12.97 14.65 -69.83
N ALA A 724 13.36 15.84 -69.34
CA ALA A 724 14.09 16.84 -70.13
C ALA A 724 15.46 16.33 -70.59
N ARG A 725 16.16 15.55 -69.74
CA ARG A 725 17.44 14.90 -70.06
C ARG A 725 17.31 13.73 -71.05
N GLY A 726 16.09 13.28 -71.36
CA GLY A 726 15.86 12.15 -72.28
C GLY A 726 15.96 10.77 -71.62
N GLN A 727 15.69 10.66 -70.31
CA GLN A 727 15.63 9.41 -69.57
C GLN A 727 14.19 9.03 -69.16
N PRO A 728 13.30 8.71 -70.11
CA PRO A 728 11.87 8.56 -69.85
C PRO A 728 11.52 7.34 -68.98
N ALA A 729 12.34 6.28 -69.01
CA ALA A 729 12.14 5.11 -68.16
C ALA A 729 12.34 5.44 -66.66
N ALA A 730 13.38 6.23 -66.35
CA ALA A 730 13.66 6.68 -64.99
C ALA A 730 12.60 7.70 -64.52
N ALA A 731 12.16 8.59 -65.40
CA ALA A 731 11.07 9.53 -65.13
C ALA A 731 9.75 8.80 -64.82
N ALA A 732 9.40 7.76 -65.58
CA ALA A 732 8.22 6.95 -65.33
C ALA A 732 8.30 6.25 -63.96
N ILE A 733 9.47 5.73 -63.56
CA ILE A 733 9.68 5.13 -62.23
C ILE A 733 9.51 6.18 -61.13
N ALA A 734 10.03 7.39 -61.31
CA ALA A 734 9.86 8.48 -60.33
C ALA A 734 8.38 8.80 -60.13
N ILE A 735 7.60 8.90 -61.21
CA ILE A 735 6.15 9.18 -61.13
C ILE A 735 5.39 8.00 -60.50
N THR A 736 5.64 6.76 -60.92
CA THR A 736 4.93 5.60 -60.33
C THR A 736 5.28 5.39 -58.86
N THR A 737 6.49 5.77 -58.42
CA THR A 737 6.88 5.74 -57.01
C THR A 737 6.05 6.71 -56.17
N ILE A 738 5.72 7.90 -56.71
CA ILE A 738 4.76 8.82 -56.08
C ILE A 738 3.43 8.08 -55.92
N LEU A 739 2.87 7.58 -57.03
CA LEU A 739 1.56 6.92 -57.05
C LEU A 739 1.47 5.69 -56.14
N ALA A 740 2.57 4.96 -55.94
CA ALA A 740 2.64 3.80 -55.05
C ALA A 740 2.67 4.16 -53.57
N SER A 741 3.12 5.37 -53.21
CA SER A 741 3.28 5.77 -51.82
C SER A 741 1.93 5.89 -51.09
N PRO A 742 1.78 5.30 -49.90
CA PRO A 742 0.60 5.49 -49.05
C PRO A 742 0.57 6.84 -48.34
N GLN A 743 1.74 7.46 -48.15
CA GLN A 743 1.92 8.69 -47.37
C GLN A 743 2.26 9.86 -48.30
N ARG A 744 1.68 9.85 -49.51
CA ARG A 744 1.92 10.90 -50.50
C ARG A 744 1.64 12.28 -49.89
N ARG A 745 2.55 13.22 -50.11
CA ARG A 745 2.42 14.64 -49.76
C ARG A 745 1.85 15.47 -50.90
N VAL A 746 1.89 14.94 -52.12
CA VAL A 746 1.37 15.59 -53.33
C VAL A 746 0.11 14.88 -53.80
N ALA A 747 -0.89 15.66 -54.18
CA ALA A 747 -2.11 15.15 -54.79
C ALA A 747 -1.80 14.53 -56.17
N VAL A 748 -2.46 13.42 -56.49
CA VAL A 748 -2.53 12.80 -57.81
C VAL A 748 -3.40 13.67 -58.73
N GLU A 749 -2.79 14.75 -59.20
CA GLU A 749 -3.39 15.62 -60.19
C GLU A 749 -3.35 15.01 -61.60
N LEU A 750 -4.25 15.50 -62.44
CA LEU A 750 -4.37 15.05 -63.82
C LEU A 750 -3.07 15.21 -64.62
N ASP A 751 -2.31 16.29 -64.37
CA ASP A 751 -1.05 16.57 -65.08
C ASP A 751 0.03 15.55 -64.75
N LEU A 752 0.04 14.99 -63.54
CA LEU A 752 0.96 13.91 -63.16
C LEU A 752 0.66 12.62 -63.95
N VAL A 753 -0.62 12.30 -64.14
CA VAL A 753 -1.05 11.11 -64.90
C VAL A 753 -0.82 11.31 -66.41
N ARG A 754 -1.02 12.52 -66.95
CA ARG A 754 -0.65 12.87 -68.33
C ARG A 754 0.86 12.74 -68.56
N ALA A 755 1.67 13.27 -67.64
CA ALA A 755 3.12 13.11 -67.67
C ALA A 755 3.52 11.63 -67.60
N LEU A 756 2.82 10.81 -66.81
CA LEU A 756 3.06 9.37 -66.76
C LEU A 756 2.74 8.69 -68.09
N GLU A 757 1.59 8.97 -68.72
CA GLU A 757 1.25 8.37 -70.02
C GLU A 757 2.30 8.75 -71.08
N GLN A 758 2.71 10.02 -71.12
CA GLN A 758 3.71 10.51 -72.06
C GLN A 758 5.10 9.89 -71.83
N THR A 759 5.53 9.80 -70.57
CA THR A 759 6.82 9.17 -70.21
C THR A 759 6.81 7.68 -70.52
N LEU A 760 5.72 6.96 -70.24
CA LEU A 760 5.56 5.55 -70.62
C LEU A 760 5.56 5.36 -72.15
N ALA A 761 4.89 6.24 -72.88
CA ALA A 761 4.88 6.21 -74.35
C ALA A 761 6.29 6.43 -74.92
N SER A 762 7.02 7.44 -74.44
CA SER A 762 8.39 7.72 -74.88
C SER A 762 9.40 6.64 -74.44
N ALA A 763 9.13 5.92 -73.34
CA ALA A 763 9.89 4.75 -72.92
C ALA A 763 9.54 3.46 -73.68
N GLY A 764 8.56 3.47 -74.59
CA GLY A 764 8.11 2.28 -75.33
C GLY A 764 7.30 1.27 -74.49
N ARG A 765 6.88 1.65 -73.28
CA ARG A 765 6.11 0.82 -72.33
C ARG A 765 4.61 0.87 -72.64
N LEU A 766 4.24 0.32 -73.79
CA LEU A 766 2.89 0.47 -74.37
C LEU A 766 1.78 -0.20 -73.53
N THR A 767 2.07 -1.31 -72.85
CA THR A 767 1.06 -2.00 -72.04
C THR A 767 0.72 -1.20 -70.78
N GLU A 768 1.72 -0.68 -70.07
CA GLU A 768 1.49 0.16 -68.89
C GLU A 768 0.86 1.51 -69.28
N ARG A 769 1.19 2.03 -70.47
CA ARG A 769 0.55 3.25 -71.02
C ARG A 769 -0.96 3.12 -71.07
N TRP A 770 -1.51 1.96 -71.46
CA TRP A 770 -2.96 1.75 -71.49
C TRP A 770 -3.60 1.86 -70.11
N SER A 771 -2.92 1.38 -69.06
CA SER A 771 -3.38 1.56 -67.68
C SER A 771 -3.33 3.02 -67.24
N ALA A 772 -2.32 3.79 -67.66
CA ALA A 772 -2.28 5.24 -67.44
C ALA A 772 -3.41 5.98 -68.18
N ARG A 773 -3.75 5.53 -69.40
CA ARG A 773 -4.87 6.08 -70.18
C ARG A 773 -6.23 5.71 -69.58
N GLU A 774 -6.38 4.51 -69.00
CA GLU A 774 -7.58 4.15 -68.21
C GLU A 774 -7.77 5.07 -67.00
N LEU A 775 -6.69 5.45 -66.31
CA LEU A 775 -6.74 6.42 -65.21
C LEU A 775 -7.17 7.82 -65.70
N ARG A 776 -6.65 8.30 -66.84
CA ARG A 776 -7.15 9.54 -67.48
C ARG A 776 -8.64 9.43 -67.84
N GLY A 777 -9.10 8.27 -68.29
CA GLY A 777 -10.51 7.99 -68.53
C GLY A 777 -11.36 8.10 -67.27
N ILE A 778 -10.88 7.58 -66.14
CA ILE A 778 -11.54 7.75 -64.83
C ILE A 778 -11.60 9.22 -64.44
N ALA A 779 -10.58 10.02 -64.79
CA ALA A 779 -10.55 11.46 -64.53
C ALA A 779 -11.42 12.29 -65.49
N GLY A 780 -12.01 11.68 -66.53
CA GLY A 780 -12.79 12.38 -67.55
C GLY A 780 -11.94 13.11 -68.62
N ASP A 781 -10.65 12.78 -68.75
CA ASP A 781 -9.68 13.48 -69.60
C ASP A 781 -9.37 12.76 -70.93
N LEU A 782 -10.35 12.09 -71.55
CA LEU A 782 -10.14 11.43 -72.85
C LEU A 782 -10.95 12.14 -73.94
N SER A 783 -10.32 12.36 -75.10
CA SER A 783 -11.03 12.75 -76.32
C SER A 783 -11.86 11.57 -76.88
N GLY A 784 -12.82 11.85 -77.77
CA GLY A 784 -13.69 10.81 -78.35
C GLY A 784 -12.92 9.73 -79.13
N GLU A 785 -11.82 10.11 -79.79
CA GLU A 785 -10.92 9.16 -80.48
C GLU A 785 -10.18 8.28 -79.47
N GLU A 786 -9.61 8.88 -78.42
CA GLU A 786 -8.93 8.13 -77.35
C GLU A 786 -9.87 7.18 -76.60
N HIS A 787 -11.14 7.55 -76.45
CA HIS A 787 -12.17 6.70 -75.86
C HIS A 787 -12.40 5.45 -76.72
N GLY A 788 -12.57 5.63 -78.04
CA GLY A 788 -12.76 4.51 -78.97
C GLY A 788 -11.54 3.58 -79.05
N GLU A 789 -10.32 4.13 -79.05
CA GLU A 789 -9.08 3.35 -78.98
C GLU A 789 -9.00 2.51 -77.70
N LEU A 790 -9.35 3.11 -76.57
CA LEU A 790 -9.32 2.45 -75.27
C LEU A 790 -10.37 1.33 -75.19
N GLU A 791 -11.60 1.58 -75.61
CA GLU A 791 -12.68 0.56 -75.64
C GLU A 791 -12.29 -0.64 -76.51
N ALA A 792 -11.71 -0.40 -77.70
CA ALA A 792 -11.23 -1.46 -78.59
C ALA A 792 -10.11 -2.28 -77.93
N HIS A 793 -9.17 -1.62 -77.25
CA HIS A 793 -8.10 -2.29 -76.52
C HIS A 793 -8.65 -3.17 -75.39
N VAL A 794 -9.53 -2.62 -74.55
CA VAL A 794 -10.15 -3.34 -73.41
C VAL A 794 -10.96 -4.54 -73.88
N ALA A 795 -11.75 -4.40 -74.95
CA ALA A 795 -12.55 -5.48 -75.50
C ALA A 795 -11.67 -6.64 -76.05
N SER A 796 -10.54 -6.31 -76.68
CA SER A 796 -9.58 -7.32 -77.14
C SER A 796 -8.87 -8.00 -75.97
N ALA A 797 -8.45 -7.22 -74.98
CA ALA A 797 -7.77 -7.68 -73.77
C ALA A 797 -8.59 -8.72 -72.97
N ALA A 798 -9.90 -8.52 -72.84
CA ALA A 798 -10.79 -9.37 -72.05
C ALA A 798 -11.09 -10.75 -72.67
N ARG A 799 -10.83 -10.92 -73.97
CA ARG A 799 -11.04 -12.18 -74.70
C ARG A 799 -9.85 -13.14 -74.64
N ALA A 800 -8.70 -12.67 -74.17
CA ALA A 800 -7.50 -13.47 -74.09
C ALA A 800 -7.72 -14.70 -73.18
N GLU A 801 -7.32 -15.88 -73.66
CA GLU A 801 -7.33 -17.09 -72.83
C GLU A 801 -6.13 -17.06 -71.88
N ALA A 802 -6.39 -17.29 -70.60
CA ALA A 802 -5.37 -17.36 -69.57
C ALA A 802 -5.49 -18.67 -68.78
N GLU A 803 -4.37 -19.30 -68.49
CA GLU A 803 -4.27 -20.51 -67.67
C GLU A 803 -3.14 -20.37 -66.65
N GLY A 804 -3.28 -20.98 -65.47
CA GLY A 804 -2.20 -21.05 -64.47
C GLY A 804 -2.37 -20.21 -63.20
N LEU A 805 -3.54 -19.61 -62.96
CA LEU A 805 -3.85 -18.93 -61.68
C LEU A 805 -4.20 -19.93 -60.56
N SER A 806 -3.37 -20.95 -60.38
CA SER A 806 -3.51 -21.92 -59.29
C SER A 806 -3.38 -21.25 -57.92
N ALA A 807 -3.86 -21.93 -56.87
CA ALA A 807 -3.69 -21.49 -55.48
C ALA A 807 -2.23 -21.10 -55.14
N ALA A 808 -1.26 -21.89 -55.61
CA ALA A 808 0.15 -21.63 -55.40
C ALA A 808 0.63 -20.34 -56.09
N PHE A 809 0.16 -20.08 -57.32
CA PHE A 809 0.47 -18.86 -58.06
C PHE A 809 -0.13 -17.61 -57.40
N LEU A 810 -1.39 -17.69 -56.96
CA LEU A 810 -2.03 -16.58 -56.25
C LEU A 810 -1.23 -16.19 -55.00
N ARG A 811 -0.83 -17.19 -54.20
CA ARG A 811 -0.03 -16.98 -52.99
C ARG A 811 1.37 -16.43 -53.29
N SER A 812 2.08 -16.97 -54.29
CA SER A 812 3.48 -16.61 -54.53
C SER A 812 3.66 -15.32 -55.32
N SER A 813 2.73 -14.99 -56.22
CA SER A 813 2.88 -13.89 -57.18
C SER A 813 1.89 -12.75 -56.99
N LEU A 814 0.69 -12.99 -56.44
CA LEU A 814 -0.34 -11.95 -56.33
C LEU A 814 -0.54 -11.43 -54.91
N VAL A 815 -0.29 -12.25 -53.89
CA VAL A 815 -0.32 -11.79 -52.49
C VAL A 815 0.92 -10.94 -52.19
N PRO A 816 0.76 -9.67 -51.78
CA PRO A 816 1.88 -8.78 -51.51
C PRO A 816 2.60 -9.14 -50.19
N ASN A 817 3.75 -8.49 -49.95
CA ASN A 817 4.45 -8.48 -48.66
C ASN A 817 4.89 -9.84 -48.11
N GLY A 818 4.98 -10.87 -48.96
CA GLY A 818 5.43 -12.22 -48.56
C GLY A 818 4.42 -13.00 -47.70
N PHE A 819 3.25 -12.43 -47.39
CA PHE A 819 2.22 -13.09 -46.58
C PHE A 819 1.69 -14.38 -47.23
N GLY A 820 1.84 -14.51 -48.55
CA GLY A 820 1.54 -15.74 -49.30
C GLY A 820 2.34 -16.97 -48.86
N ARG A 821 3.47 -16.79 -48.15
CA ARG A 821 4.30 -17.88 -47.61
C ARG A 821 3.84 -18.36 -46.23
N HIS A 822 2.84 -17.71 -45.62
CA HIS A 822 2.36 -18.07 -44.30
C HIS A 822 1.67 -19.45 -44.33
N PRO A 823 1.96 -20.39 -43.39
CA PRO A 823 1.35 -21.73 -43.37
C PRO A 823 -0.17 -21.75 -43.15
N ILE A 824 -0.77 -20.57 -42.91
CA ILE A 824 -2.22 -20.45 -42.72
C ILE A 824 -2.98 -20.71 -44.01
N TRP A 825 -2.34 -20.52 -45.17
CA TRP A 825 -2.97 -20.81 -46.45
C TRP A 825 -3.14 -22.32 -46.68
N ASP A 826 -2.28 -23.15 -46.09
CA ASP A 826 -2.44 -24.60 -46.14
C ASP A 826 -3.54 -25.06 -45.17
N VAL A 827 -3.65 -24.41 -44.01
CA VAL A 827 -4.79 -24.56 -43.10
C VAL A 827 -6.10 -24.12 -43.79
N ALA A 828 -6.08 -23.03 -44.55
CA ALA A 828 -7.24 -22.56 -45.31
C ALA A 828 -7.69 -23.58 -46.36
N ALA A 829 -6.76 -24.15 -47.12
CA ALA A 829 -7.06 -25.23 -48.07
C ALA A 829 -7.72 -26.45 -47.38
N ILE A 830 -7.26 -26.81 -46.17
CA ILE A 830 -7.84 -27.91 -45.38
C ILE A 830 -9.25 -27.54 -44.89
N ALA A 831 -9.40 -26.37 -44.28
CA ALA A 831 -10.66 -25.89 -43.72
C ALA A 831 -11.73 -25.70 -44.79
N GLY A 832 -11.34 -25.24 -46.00
CA GLY A 832 -12.24 -25.09 -47.15
C GLY A 832 -12.98 -26.37 -47.52
N GLY A 833 -12.35 -27.54 -47.29
CA GLY A 833 -12.95 -28.85 -47.57
C GLY A 833 -14.13 -29.24 -46.66
N PHE A 834 -14.35 -28.52 -45.56
CA PHE A 834 -15.52 -28.72 -44.68
C PHE A 834 -16.20 -27.39 -44.32
N ALA A 835 -16.07 -26.40 -45.20
CA ALA A 835 -16.65 -25.07 -45.10
C ALA A 835 -18.11 -25.03 -44.67
N GLY A 836 -18.98 -25.80 -45.34
CA GLY A 836 -20.42 -25.80 -45.07
C GLY A 836 -20.79 -26.26 -43.65
N LYS A 837 -19.89 -26.92 -42.92
CA LYS A 837 -20.11 -27.35 -41.53
C LYS A 837 -19.63 -26.32 -40.51
N MET A 838 -18.81 -25.35 -40.91
CA MET A 838 -18.20 -24.37 -40.01
C MET A 838 -19.12 -23.19 -39.74
N ALA A 839 -19.78 -22.67 -40.78
CA ALA A 839 -20.64 -21.51 -40.74
C ALA A 839 -21.85 -21.64 -41.69
N ARG A 840 -22.90 -20.86 -41.44
CA ARG A 840 -24.12 -20.86 -42.25
C ARG A 840 -23.94 -19.99 -43.50
N VAL A 841 -23.21 -20.51 -44.48
CA VAL A 841 -22.97 -19.86 -45.78
C VAL A 841 -23.54 -20.74 -46.90
N GLY A 842 -24.79 -21.19 -46.77
CA GLY A 842 -25.46 -22.04 -47.77
C GLY A 842 -26.06 -21.25 -48.91
N LEU A 843 -26.61 -21.95 -49.91
CA LEU A 843 -27.27 -21.32 -51.06
C LEU A 843 -28.42 -20.39 -50.63
N THR A 844 -29.19 -20.82 -49.64
CA THR A 844 -30.35 -20.07 -49.11
C THR A 844 -29.94 -18.76 -48.44
N GLU A 845 -28.89 -18.79 -47.62
CA GLU A 845 -28.37 -17.62 -46.91
C GLU A 845 -27.72 -16.61 -47.87
N GLN A 846 -27.22 -17.08 -49.01
CA GLN A 846 -26.66 -16.24 -50.07
C GLN A 846 -27.70 -15.81 -51.12
N GLY A 847 -29.01 -16.02 -50.87
CA GLY A 847 -30.08 -15.51 -51.72
C GLY A 847 -30.35 -16.33 -52.99
N SER A 848 -29.93 -17.59 -53.03
CA SER A 848 -30.09 -18.51 -54.17
C SER A 848 -30.73 -19.84 -53.73
N SER A 849 -31.04 -20.71 -54.69
CA SER A 849 -31.52 -22.05 -54.42
C SER A 849 -30.93 -23.08 -55.39
N THR A 850 -31.05 -24.37 -55.08
CA THR A 850 -30.63 -25.46 -55.97
C THR A 850 -31.39 -25.49 -57.30
N ARG A 851 -32.53 -24.80 -57.41
CA ARG A 851 -33.31 -24.65 -58.65
C ARG A 851 -32.64 -23.72 -59.66
N GLU A 852 -31.82 -22.78 -59.18
CA GLU A 852 -31.10 -21.79 -59.98
C GLU A 852 -29.76 -22.32 -60.51
N ARG A 853 -29.48 -23.61 -60.30
CA ARG A 853 -28.26 -24.28 -60.78
C ARG A 853 -28.20 -24.32 -62.31
N VAL A 854 -27.09 -23.84 -62.87
CA VAL A 854 -26.78 -23.97 -64.30
C VAL A 854 -25.85 -25.16 -64.50
N LYS A 855 -26.41 -26.28 -64.99
CA LYS A 855 -25.66 -27.54 -65.16
C LYS A 855 -24.51 -27.41 -66.17
N PRO A 856 -23.44 -28.22 -66.02
CA PRO A 856 -22.37 -28.31 -67.02
C PRO A 856 -22.90 -28.50 -68.44
N ARG A 857 -22.29 -27.81 -69.41
CA ARG A 857 -22.62 -27.86 -70.85
C ARG A 857 -24.00 -27.30 -71.21
N THR A 858 -24.71 -26.66 -70.28
CA THR A 858 -25.94 -25.91 -70.57
C THR A 858 -25.60 -24.66 -71.37
N PRO A 859 -26.25 -24.39 -72.53
CA PRO A 859 -25.97 -23.19 -73.32
C PRO A 859 -26.50 -21.95 -72.58
N HIS A 860 -25.63 -21.32 -71.79
CA HIS A 860 -25.92 -20.10 -71.04
C HIS A 860 -24.70 -19.16 -71.13
N PRO A 861 -24.87 -17.85 -71.42
CA PRO A 861 -23.75 -16.93 -71.65
C PRO A 861 -22.81 -16.85 -70.44
N ILE A 862 -23.35 -16.76 -69.23
CA ILE A 862 -22.55 -16.78 -67.99
C ILE A 862 -21.82 -18.12 -67.81
N ARG A 863 -22.41 -19.25 -68.26
CA ARG A 863 -21.79 -20.58 -68.10
C ARG A 863 -20.52 -20.72 -68.94
N VAL A 864 -20.54 -20.23 -70.18
CA VAL A 864 -19.37 -20.25 -71.07
C VAL A 864 -18.22 -19.46 -70.45
N LEU A 865 -18.51 -18.26 -69.95
CA LEU A 865 -17.54 -17.42 -69.27
C LEU A 865 -17.03 -18.07 -67.96
N PHE A 866 -17.93 -18.62 -67.16
CA PHE A 866 -17.61 -19.30 -65.92
C PHE A 866 -16.70 -20.51 -66.13
N ASP A 867 -17.00 -21.36 -67.11
CA ASP A 867 -16.16 -22.51 -67.46
C ASP A 867 -14.77 -22.07 -67.95
N ARG A 868 -14.66 -20.92 -68.65
CA ARG A 868 -13.37 -20.31 -69.01
C ARG A 868 -12.58 -19.89 -67.76
N MET A 869 -13.25 -19.25 -66.79
CA MET A 869 -12.61 -18.83 -65.54
C MET A 869 -12.21 -20.02 -64.66
N LEU A 870 -13.03 -21.08 -64.58
CA LEU A 870 -12.65 -22.31 -63.87
C LEU A 870 -11.35 -22.92 -64.41
N ARG A 871 -11.19 -22.96 -65.74
CA ARG A 871 -9.94 -23.39 -66.38
C ARG A 871 -8.76 -22.47 -66.02
N ALA A 872 -8.98 -21.16 -66.00
CA ALA A 872 -7.93 -20.19 -65.67
C ALA A 872 -7.36 -20.40 -64.25
N PHE A 873 -8.24 -20.70 -63.27
CA PHE A 873 -7.87 -20.97 -61.88
C PHE A 873 -7.49 -22.45 -61.60
N GLY A 874 -7.74 -23.36 -62.55
CA GLY A 874 -7.53 -24.80 -62.36
C GLY A 874 -8.51 -25.44 -61.37
N LEU A 875 -9.77 -25.00 -61.36
CA LEU A 875 -10.82 -25.46 -60.45
C LEU A 875 -11.79 -26.44 -61.16
N GLU A 876 -12.02 -27.61 -60.58
CA GLU A 876 -12.86 -28.66 -61.18
C GLU A 876 -14.19 -28.91 -60.43
N GLU A 877 -14.19 -28.75 -59.10
CA GLU A 877 -15.33 -29.06 -58.23
C GLU A 877 -16.05 -27.77 -57.76
N VAL A 878 -16.52 -26.95 -58.70
CA VAL A 878 -17.27 -25.71 -58.40
C VAL A 878 -18.55 -25.63 -59.22
N GLU A 879 -19.67 -25.42 -58.55
CA GLU A 879 -21.00 -25.32 -59.18
C GLU A 879 -21.40 -23.86 -59.46
N LEU A 880 -22.26 -23.66 -60.45
CA LEU A 880 -22.78 -22.34 -60.83
C LEU A 880 -24.28 -22.26 -60.56
N ALA A 881 -24.70 -21.21 -59.87
CA ALA A 881 -26.09 -20.76 -59.83
C ALA A 881 -26.21 -19.36 -60.44
N VAL A 882 -27.35 -19.06 -61.07
CA VAL A 882 -27.63 -17.71 -61.61
C VAL A 882 -28.91 -17.20 -60.96
N SER A 883 -28.83 -16.05 -60.31
CA SER A 883 -29.92 -15.47 -59.53
C SER A 883 -30.21 -14.02 -59.90
N ASP A 884 -31.48 -13.63 -59.83
CA ASP A 884 -31.93 -12.23 -60.01
C ASP A 884 -31.85 -11.43 -58.70
N HIS A 885 -31.61 -12.09 -57.56
CA HIS A 885 -31.61 -11.47 -56.24
C HIS A 885 -30.26 -10.88 -55.83
N LEU A 886 -29.20 -11.15 -56.61
CA LEU A 886 -27.86 -10.65 -56.34
C LEU A 886 -27.50 -9.50 -57.27
N VAL A 887 -26.67 -8.59 -56.75
CA VAL A 887 -26.07 -7.49 -57.53
C VAL A 887 -24.60 -7.81 -57.85
N VAL A 888 -23.97 -8.68 -57.06
CA VAL A 888 -22.57 -9.07 -57.17
C VAL A 888 -22.44 -10.59 -57.07
N PRO A 889 -21.42 -11.20 -57.68
CA PRO A 889 -21.13 -12.62 -57.45
C PRO A 889 -20.89 -12.95 -55.98
N ALA A 890 -21.52 -14.02 -55.49
CA ALA A 890 -21.33 -14.54 -54.14
C ALA A 890 -20.87 -16.01 -54.18
N VAL A 891 -20.43 -16.52 -53.03
CA VAL A 891 -20.02 -17.92 -52.87
C VAL A 891 -20.84 -18.57 -51.77
N ALA A 892 -21.43 -19.72 -52.07
CA ALA A 892 -22.07 -20.60 -51.09
C ALA A 892 -21.22 -21.87 -50.86
N CYS A 893 -21.23 -22.38 -49.64
CA CYS A 893 -20.45 -23.51 -49.16
C CYS A 893 -21.39 -24.68 -48.83
N GLU A 894 -21.62 -25.55 -49.80
CA GLU A 894 -22.33 -26.83 -49.63
C GLU A 894 -21.29 -27.97 -49.50
N ASP A 895 -21.58 -29.16 -50.03
CA ASP A 895 -20.59 -30.24 -50.17
C ASP A 895 -19.40 -29.83 -51.08
N VAL A 896 -19.67 -28.97 -52.06
CA VAL A 896 -18.69 -28.30 -52.92
C VAL A 896 -18.95 -26.79 -52.91
N PRO A 897 -17.98 -25.93 -53.23
CA PRO A 897 -18.23 -24.50 -53.41
C PRO A 897 -19.17 -24.20 -54.58
N TRP A 898 -20.10 -23.27 -54.40
CA TRP A 898 -21.00 -22.76 -55.43
C TRP A 898 -20.74 -21.28 -55.65
N VAL A 899 -20.52 -20.87 -56.89
CA VAL A 899 -20.52 -19.45 -57.27
C VAL A 899 -21.93 -19.08 -57.74
N ILE A 900 -22.52 -18.09 -57.10
CA ILE A 900 -23.82 -17.52 -57.46
C ILE A 900 -23.55 -16.25 -58.24
N ALA A 901 -23.85 -16.25 -59.54
CA ALA A 901 -23.67 -15.12 -60.42
C ALA A 901 -24.97 -14.34 -60.58
N PRO A 902 -24.96 -12.99 -60.50
CA PRO A 902 -26.14 -12.19 -60.82
C PRO A 902 -26.49 -12.31 -62.30
N SER A 903 -27.78 -12.38 -62.63
CA SER A 903 -28.26 -12.48 -64.03
C SER A 903 -27.82 -11.29 -64.89
N SER A 904 -27.64 -10.11 -64.28
CA SER A 904 -27.15 -8.88 -64.94
C SER A 904 -25.79 -9.02 -65.62
N LEU A 905 -24.96 -10.00 -65.22
CA LEU A 905 -23.67 -10.30 -65.87
C LEU A 905 -23.81 -10.69 -67.34
N SER A 906 -24.97 -11.19 -67.78
CA SER A 906 -25.17 -11.54 -69.19
C SER A 906 -25.13 -10.32 -70.12
N ASN A 907 -25.44 -9.13 -69.59
CA ASN A 907 -25.55 -7.89 -70.36
C ASN A 907 -24.38 -6.93 -70.11
N ALA A 908 -23.43 -7.31 -69.27
CA ALA A 908 -22.27 -6.48 -68.95
C ALA A 908 -21.14 -6.65 -69.98
N SER A 909 -20.18 -5.71 -69.97
CA SER A 909 -18.98 -5.86 -70.80
C SER A 909 -18.19 -7.10 -70.38
N GLU A 910 -17.57 -7.78 -71.35
CA GLU A 910 -16.82 -9.01 -71.08
C GLU A 910 -15.69 -8.77 -70.06
N ALA A 911 -15.02 -7.62 -70.14
CA ALA A 911 -13.99 -7.21 -69.19
C ALA A 911 -14.52 -7.13 -67.75
N TRP A 912 -15.69 -6.50 -67.55
CA TRP A 912 -16.32 -6.41 -66.23
C TRP A 912 -16.80 -7.77 -65.74
N ALA A 913 -17.41 -8.58 -66.62
CA ALA A 913 -17.90 -9.90 -66.24
C ALA A 913 -16.76 -10.85 -65.84
N VAL A 914 -15.62 -10.80 -66.54
CA VAL A 914 -14.38 -11.49 -66.16
C VAL A 914 -13.88 -11.01 -64.80
N ALA A 915 -13.75 -9.69 -64.62
CA ALA A 915 -13.25 -9.12 -63.38
C ALA A 915 -14.16 -9.47 -62.17
N ALA A 916 -15.48 -9.41 -62.36
CA ALA A 916 -16.45 -9.74 -61.33
C ALA A 916 -16.41 -11.22 -60.92
N LEU A 917 -16.30 -12.15 -61.87
CA LEU A 917 -16.21 -13.59 -61.59
C LEU A 917 -14.84 -14.03 -61.06
N ALA A 918 -13.76 -13.33 -61.42
CA ALA A 918 -12.41 -13.64 -60.95
C ALA A 918 -12.28 -13.53 -59.42
N ARG A 919 -12.98 -12.56 -58.80
CA ARG A 919 -12.93 -12.33 -57.35
C ARG A 919 -13.40 -13.52 -56.51
N PRO A 920 -14.65 -14.02 -56.64
CA PRO A 920 -15.09 -15.20 -55.88
C PRO A 920 -14.28 -16.45 -56.22
N LEU A 921 -13.83 -16.62 -57.47
CA LEU A 921 -13.01 -17.77 -57.87
C LEU A 921 -11.61 -17.73 -57.25
N ALA A 922 -11.00 -16.55 -57.11
CA ALA A 922 -9.75 -16.39 -56.38
C ALA A 922 -9.90 -16.79 -54.90
N ARG A 923 -11.02 -16.45 -54.25
CA ARG A 923 -11.31 -16.89 -52.87
C ARG A 923 -11.43 -18.40 -52.76
N VAL A 924 -12.15 -19.02 -53.70
CA VAL A 924 -12.28 -20.48 -53.78
C VAL A 924 -10.91 -21.13 -53.96
N ALA A 925 -10.09 -20.63 -54.89
CA ALA A 925 -8.74 -21.14 -55.13
C ALA A 925 -7.81 -20.96 -53.91
N LEU A 926 -7.93 -19.85 -53.17
CA LEU A 926 -7.16 -19.62 -51.94
C LEU A 926 -7.62 -20.47 -50.74
N GLY A 927 -8.74 -21.21 -50.86
CA GLY A 927 -9.30 -22.04 -49.80
C GLY A 927 -10.15 -21.26 -48.79
N VAL A 928 -10.58 -20.04 -49.12
CA VAL A 928 -11.34 -19.15 -48.23
C VAL A 928 -12.68 -18.72 -48.86
N PRO A 929 -13.50 -19.67 -49.34
CA PRO A 929 -14.70 -19.38 -50.11
C PRO A 929 -15.75 -18.55 -49.35
N TRP A 930 -15.79 -18.66 -48.02
CA TRP A 930 -16.71 -17.94 -47.15
C TRP A 930 -16.36 -16.45 -46.95
N LEU A 931 -15.18 -15.99 -47.38
CA LEU A 931 -14.76 -14.60 -47.18
C LEU A 931 -15.60 -13.69 -48.09
N GLY A 932 -16.22 -12.67 -47.49
CA GLY A 932 -17.22 -11.81 -48.14
C GLY A 932 -18.66 -12.17 -47.80
N ALA A 933 -18.94 -13.41 -47.39
CA ALA A 933 -20.19 -13.77 -46.71
C ALA A 933 -20.04 -13.68 -45.18
N LEU A 934 -18.88 -14.07 -44.65
CA LEU A 934 -18.48 -13.86 -43.26
C LEU A 934 -17.52 -12.68 -43.14
N ALA A 935 -17.50 -12.07 -41.95
CA ALA A 935 -16.52 -11.04 -41.63
C ALA A 935 -15.11 -11.61 -41.53
N ALA A 936 -14.10 -10.80 -41.87
CA ALA A 936 -12.70 -11.23 -41.88
C ALA A 936 -12.22 -11.84 -40.54
N ASN A 937 -12.69 -11.32 -39.42
CA ASN A 937 -12.36 -11.81 -38.09
C ASN A 937 -13.00 -13.18 -37.77
N GLU A 938 -14.18 -13.48 -38.31
CA GLU A 938 -14.78 -14.82 -38.18
C GLU A 938 -14.02 -15.85 -39.02
N VAL A 939 -13.63 -15.47 -40.24
CA VAL A 939 -12.76 -16.29 -41.10
C VAL A 939 -11.41 -16.54 -40.43
N ALA A 940 -10.81 -15.49 -39.88
CA ALA A 940 -9.61 -15.58 -39.06
C ALA A 940 -9.78 -16.59 -37.92
N ALA A 941 -10.88 -16.50 -37.18
CA ALA A 941 -11.16 -17.42 -36.07
C ALA A 941 -11.36 -18.87 -36.52
N ILE A 942 -11.96 -19.11 -37.69
CA ILE A 942 -12.04 -20.45 -38.31
C ILE A 942 -10.64 -21.00 -38.58
N LEU A 943 -9.76 -20.21 -39.18
CA LEU A 943 -8.40 -20.64 -39.54
C LEU A 943 -7.52 -20.85 -38.29
N VAL A 944 -7.58 -19.94 -37.33
CA VAL A 944 -6.85 -20.04 -36.05
C VAL A 944 -7.38 -21.20 -35.22
N GLY A 945 -8.69 -21.36 -35.10
CA GLY A 945 -9.31 -22.47 -34.38
C GLY A 945 -9.03 -23.83 -35.01
N THR A 946 -8.96 -23.90 -36.35
CA THR A 946 -8.50 -25.11 -37.05
C THR A 946 -7.02 -25.38 -36.75
N SER A 947 -6.16 -24.36 -36.78
CA SER A 947 -4.74 -24.49 -36.44
C SER A 947 -4.52 -24.99 -35.00
N ARG A 948 -5.35 -24.54 -34.05
CA ARG A 948 -5.30 -24.93 -32.63
C ARG A 948 -5.68 -26.38 -32.34
N LEU A 949 -6.22 -27.11 -33.33
CA LEU A 949 -6.41 -28.56 -33.19
C LEU A 949 -5.08 -29.32 -33.10
N VAL A 950 -4.00 -28.76 -33.64
CA VAL A 950 -2.65 -29.36 -33.64
C VAL A 950 -1.63 -28.49 -32.91
N THR A 951 -1.75 -27.16 -32.99
CA THR A 951 -0.83 -26.23 -32.32
C THR A 951 -1.60 -25.24 -31.44
N PRO A 952 -1.77 -25.52 -30.13
CA PRO A 952 -2.59 -24.68 -29.23
C PRO A 952 -2.15 -23.22 -29.13
N ASN A 953 -0.86 -22.94 -29.36
CA ASN A 953 -0.24 -21.63 -29.17
C ASN A 953 -0.28 -20.71 -30.40
N VAL A 954 -1.03 -21.06 -31.47
CA VAL A 954 -1.20 -20.16 -32.62
C VAL A 954 -1.86 -18.86 -32.14
N SER A 955 -1.15 -17.75 -32.32
CA SER A 955 -1.58 -16.42 -31.91
C SER A 955 -2.15 -15.63 -33.09
N ALA A 956 -3.13 -14.77 -32.80
CA ALA A 956 -3.78 -13.92 -33.79
C ALA A 956 -3.82 -12.45 -33.34
N ARG A 957 -3.86 -11.51 -34.29
CA ARG A 957 -3.89 -10.06 -34.06
C ARG A 957 -4.99 -9.39 -34.89
N PRO A 958 -5.74 -8.44 -34.31
CA PRO A 958 -5.82 -8.13 -32.88
C PRO A 958 -6.61 -9.24 -32.14
N PRO A 959 -6.14 -9.70 -30.96
CA PRO A 959 -6.77 -10.82 -30.25
C PRO A 959 -8.23 -10.52 -29.86
N GLU A 960 -8.52 -9.26 -29.52
CA GLU A 960 -9.85 -8.80 -29.10
C GLU A 960 -10.96 -9.06 -30.14
N ARG A 961 -10.62 -9.08 -31.44
CA ARG A 961 -11.59 -9.29 -32.52
C ARG A 961 -11.75 -10.76 -32.91
N ILE A 962 -10.72 -11.57 -32.69
CA ILE A 962 -10.61 -12.94 -33.21
C ILE A 962 -10.87 -13.96 -32.10
N GLU A 963 -10.18 -13.83 -30.95
CA GLU A 963 -10.25 -14.78 -29.83
C GLU A 963 -11.66 -15.08 -29.32
N PRO A 964 -12.63 -14.14 -29.26
CA PRO A 964 -13.99 -14.43 -28.82
C PRO A 964 -14.69 -15.56 -29.61
N PHE A 965 -14.29 -15.78 -30.86
CA PHE A 965 -14.89 -16.80 -31.73
C PHE A 965 -14.06 -18.09 -31.83
N VAL A 966 -12.77 -18.05 -31.43
CA VAL A 966 -11.82 -19.16 -31.69
C VAL A 966 -12.25 -20.46 -31.01
N ASP A 967 -12.70 -20.42 -29.76
CA ASP A 967 -13.07 -21.64 -29.02
C ASP A 967 -14.27 -22.37 -29.64
N ASP A 968 -15.27 -21.63 -30.12
CA ASP A 968 -16.43 -22.20 -30.79
C ASP A 968 -16.02 -22.84 -32.12
N PHE A 969 -15.26 -22.12 -32.95
CA PHE A 969 -14.78 -22.65 -34.22
C PHE A 969 -13.79 -23.81 -34.04
N THR A 970 -12.97 -23.83 -33.00
CA THR A 970 -12.10 -24.97 -32.67
C THR A 970 -12.93 -26.22 -32.41
N LYS A 971 -14.00 -26.12 -31.60
CA LYS A 971 -14.91 -27.24 -31.31
C LYS A 971 -15.65 -27.71 -32.57
N ARG A 972 -16.11 -26.78 -33.41
CA ARG A 972 -16.78 -27.11 -34.69
C ARG A 972 -15.81 -27.79 -35.66
N ALA A 973 -14.61 -27.26 -35.83
CA ALA A 973 -13.57 -27.83 -36.68
C ALA A 973 -13.22 -29.26 -36.23
N GLY A 974 -13.04 -29.48 -34.92
CA GLY A 974 -12.77 -30.80 -34.36
C GLY A 974 -13.87 -31.84 -34.62
N LYS A 975 -15.14 -31.42 -34.73
CA LYS A 975 -16.27 -32.29 -35.09
C LYS A 975 -16.42 -32.50 -36.61
N ALA A 976 -16.03 -31.51 -37.41
CA ALA A 976 -16.23 -31.51 -38.86
C ALA A 976 -15.09 -32.17 -39.63
N ILE A 977 -13.86 -32.13 -39.11
CA ILE A 977 -12.66 -32.62 -39.78
C ILE A 977 -12.64 -34.16 -39.85
N ASP A 978 -12.40 -34.71 -41.04
CA ASP A 978 -12.22 -36.15 -41.24
C ASP A 978 -10.76 -36.60 -40.95
N ARG A 979 -10.55 -37.92 -40.91
CA ARG A 979 -9.24 -38.51 -40.60
C ARG A 979 -8.14 -38.12 -41.61
N LYS A 980 -8.47 -37.95 -42.89
CA LYS A 980 -7.49 -37.62 -43.94
C LYS A 980 -7.00 -36.18 -43.78
N ARG A 981 -7.93 -35.25 -43.61
CA ARG A 981 -7.66 -33.82 -43.40
C ARG A 981 -6.97 -33.56 -42.06
N ARG A 982 -7.33 -34.31 -41.01
CA ARG A 982 -6.65 -34.23 -39.72
C ARG A 982 -5.17 -34.59 -39.81
N ARG A 983 -4.82 -35.66 -40.54
CA ARG A 983 -3.41 -36.04 -40.76
C ARG A 983 -2.64 -34.97 -41.54
N ALA A 984 -3.26 -34.38 -42.57
CA ALA A 984 -2.64 -33.29 -43.33
C ALA A 984 -2.41 -32.03 -42.46
N LEU A 985 -3.30 -31.77 -41.50
CA LEU A 985 -3.14 -30.68 -40.54
C LEU A 985 -2.02 -30.96 -39.52
N GLU A 986 -1.90 -32.21 -39.05
CA GLU A 986 -0.82 -32.65 -38.13
C GLU A 986 0.57 -32.48 -38.78
N GLU A 987 0.70 -32.69 -40.10
CA GLU A 987 1.95 -32.45 -40.83
C GLU A 987 2.38 -30.97 -40.86
N LEU A 988 1.46 -30.03 -40.63
CA LEU A 988 1.75 -28.58 -40.60
C LEU A 988 2.20 -28.07 -39.22
N GLU A 989 2.12 -28.87 -38.16
CA GLU A 989 2.45 -28.47 -36.78
C GLU A 989 3.84 -27.80 -36.62
N PRO A 990 4.93 -28.29 -37.24
CA PRO A 990 6.25 -27.66 -37.12
C PRO A 990 6.31 -26.25 -37.76
N MET A 991 5.57 -26.05 -38.86
CA MET A 991 5.51 -24.76 -39.54
C MET A 991 4.60 -23.77 -38.80
N LEU A 992 3.47 -24.25 -38.25
CA LEU A 992 2.53 -23.44 -37.49
C LEU A 992 3.11 -22.97 -36.15
N SER A 993 3.92 -23.80 -35.48
CA SER A 993 4.57 -23.45 -34.21
C SER A 993 5.64 -22.35 -34.34
N THR A 994 6.21 -22.19 -35.54
CA THR A 994 7.24 -21.19 -35.84
C THR A 994 6.72 -20.00 -36.66
N ALA A 995 5.42 -20.01 -37.01
CA ALA A 995 4.80 -18.97 -37.81
C ALA A 995 4.66 -17.65 -37.02
N PRO A 996 4.75 -16.50 -37.69
CA PRO A 996 4.41 -15.22 -37.07
C PRO A 996 2.91 -15.19 -36.68
N PRO A 997 2.50 -14.31 -35.76
CA PRO A 997 1.10 -14.15 -35.41
C PRO A 997 0.23 -13.82 -36.64
N PHE A 998 -0.92 -14.48 -36.74
CA PHE A 998 -1.85 -14.29 -37.85
C PHE A 998 -2.64 -12.99 -37.69
N ASP A 999 -2.54 -12.07 -38.66
CA ASP A 999 -3.24 -10.78 -38.62
C ASP A 999 -4.46 -10.79 -39.57
N ASP A 1000 -5.66 -10.50 -39.03
CA ASP A 1000 -6.90 -10.58 -39.83
C ASP A 1000 -7.03 -9.47 -40.88
N TYR A 1001 -6.50 -8.27 -40.61
CA TYR A 1001 -6.50 -7.17 -41.56
C TYR A 1001 -5.53 -7.45 -42.71
N VAL A 1002 -4.31 -7.86 -42.40
CA VAL A 1002 -3.31 -8.21 -43.42
C VAL A 1002 -3.81 -9.38 -44.26
N PHE A 1003 -4.44 -10.38 -43.63
CA PHE A 1003 -5.05 -11.49 -44.36
C PHE A 1003 -6.18 -11.03 -45.29
N ALA A 1004 -7.15 -10.26 -44.79
CA ALA A 1004 -8.26 -9.78 -45.60
C ALA A 1004 -7.78 -8.90 -46.77
N GLU A 1005 -6.87 -7.96 -46.51
CA GLU A 1005 -6.24 -7.11 -47.52
C GLU A 1005 -5.46 -7.93 -48.55
N SER A 1006 -4.76 -8.98 -48.12
CA SER A 1006 -4.03 -9.91 -49.00
C SER A 1006 -4.96 -10.68 -49.92
N VAL A 1007 -6.09 -11.17 -49.41
CA VAL A 1007 -7.08 -11.87 -50.25
C VAL A 1007 -7.70 -10.89 -51.25
N VAL A 1008 -8.15 -9.73 -50.79
CA VAL A 1008 -8.75 -8.71 -51.69
C VAL A 1008 -7.75 -8.24 -52.74
N THR A 1009 -6.49 -8.05 -52.38
CA THR A 1009 -5.42 -7.72 -53.34
C THR A 1009 -5.20 -8.84 -54.36
N ALA A 1010 -5.17 -10.10 -53.93
CA ALA A 1010 -5.05 -11.23 -54.85
C ALA A 1010 -6.27 -11.33 -55.79
N GLU A 1011 -7.49 -11.09 -55.29
CA GLU A 1011 -8.72 -11.03 -56.10
C GLU A 1011 -8.64 -9.96 -57.19
N THR A 1012 -8.25 -8.74 -56.81
CA THR A 1012 -8.25 -7.59 -57.72
C THR A 1012 -7.12 -7.68 -58.74
N ARG A 1013 -5.94 -8.15 -58.34
CA ARG A 1013 -4.83 -8.43 -59.27
C ARG A 1013 -5.17 -9.56 -60.22
N ALA A 1014 -5.81 -10.64 -59.75
CA ALA A 1014 -6.29 -11.73 -60.62
C ALA A 1014 -7.36 -11.21 -61.60
N ALA A 1015 -8.29 -10.38 -61.14
CA ALA A 1015 -9.27 -9.71 -61.99
C ALA A 1015 -8.61 -8.86 -63.08
N PHE A 1016 -7.53 -8.13 -62.77
CA PHE A 1016 -6.78 -7.36 -63.78
C PHE A 1016 -6.01 -8.24 -64.75
N LEU A 1017 -5.32 -9.29 -64.27
CA LEU A 1017 -4.58 -10.20 -65.15
C LEU A 1017 -5.49 -10.92 -66.15
N LEU A 1018 -6.73 -11.23 -65.74
CA LEU A 1018 -7.72 -11.91 -66.58
C LEU A 1018 -8.52 -10.95 -67.48
N SER A 1019 -9.03 -9.84 -66.94
CA SER A 1019 -9.83 -8.88 -67.72
C SER A 1019 -8.97 -7.99 -68.61
N GLY A 1020 -7.76 -7.72 -68.15
CA GLY A 1020 -6.84 -6.81 -68.80
C GLY A 1020 -7.21 -5.34 -68.77
N SER A 1021 -8.21 -4.97 -67.97
CA SER A 1021 -8.66 -3.60 -67.79
C SER A 1021 -8.56 -3.21 -66.32
N LEU A 1022 -7.84 -2.13 -66.07
CA LEU A 1022 -7.75 -1.52 -64.75
C LEU A 1022 -9.12 -1.01 -64.32
N ARG A 1023 -9.86 -0.35 -65.22
CA ARG A 1023 -11.19 0.18 -64.98
C ARG A 1023 -12.18 -0.92 -64.59
N ALA A 1024 -12.25 -2.01 -65.36
CA ALA A 1024 -13.15 -3.13 -65.06
C ALA A 1024 -12.85 -3.78 -63.70
N SER A 1025 -11.57 -3.89 -63.35
CA SER A 1025 -11.12 -4.45 -62.07
C SER A 1025 -11.43 -3.52 -60.89
N LEU A 1026 -11.30 -2.20 -61.08
CA LEU A 1026 -11.72 -1.19 -60.10
C LEU A 1026 -13.23 -1.16 -59.93
N ASP A 1027 -14.01 -1.24 -61.02
CA ASP A 1027 -15.48 -1.34 -60.96
C ASP A 1027 -15.93 -2.62 -60.25
N ALA A 1028 -15.24 -3.74 -60.48
CA ALA A 1028 -15.50 -4.99 -59.76
C ALA A 1028 -15.18 -4.86 -58.26
N LEU A 1029 -14.09 -4.18 -57.87
CA LEU A 1029 -13.75 -3.87 -56.48
C LEU A 1029 -14.77 -2.93 -55.81
N ALA A 1030 -15.20 -1.90 -56.54
CA ALA A 1030 -16.13 -0.87 -56.10
C ALA A 1030 -17.49 -1.41 -55.68
N THR A 1031 -17.87 -2.60 -56.17
CA THR A 1031 -19.09 -3.26 -55.72
C THR A 1031 -19.10 -3.60 -54.22
N THR A 1032 -17.91 -3.71 -53.61
CA THR A 1032 -17.71 -3.94 -52.17
C THR A 1032 -17.15 -2.70 -51.44
N ASP A 1033 -16.96 -1.58 -52.13
CA ASP A 1033 -16.47 -0.29 -51.61
C ASP A 1033 -17.34 0.85 -52.18
N PRO A 1034 -18.48 1.18 -51.52
CA PRO A 1034 -19.43 2.16 -52.04
C PRO A 1034 -18.82 3.52 -52.38
N PRO A 1035 -17.92 4.12 -51.56
CA PRO A 1035 -17.34 5.41 -51.91
C PRO A 1035 -16.30 5.33 -53.04
N LEU A 1036 -15.65 4.18 -53.29
CA LEU A 1036 -14.91 3.98 -54.56
C LEU A 1036 -15.88 3.99 -55.75
N GLY A 1037 -17.01 3.28 -55.62
CA GLY A 1037 -18.03 3.21 -56.68
C GLY A 1037 -18.67 4.54 -57.01
N GLU A 1038 -18.83 5.44 -56.05
CA GLU A 1038 -19.33 6.79 -56.30
C GLU A 1038 -18.35 7.61 -57.14
N ALA A 1039 -17.06 7.61 -56.80
CA ALA A 1039 -16.05 8.35 -57.55
C ALA A 1039 -15.85 7.82 -58.98
N LEU A 1040 -15.87 6.49 -59.14
CA LEU A 1040 -15.77 5.88 -60.47
C LEU A 1040 -16.97 6.22 -61.36
N ARG A 1041 -18.15 6.51 -60.79
CA ARG A 1041 -19.34 6.95 -61.55
C ARG A 1041 -19.31 8.43 -61.93
N ALA A 1042 -18.75 9.28 -61.07
CA ALA A 1042 -18.75 10.73 -61.28
C ALA A 1042 -17.77 11.19 -62.39
N THR A 1043 -16.73 10.40 -62.69
CA THR A 1043 -15.67 10.69 -63.67
C THR A 1043 -15.12 12.11 -63.56
N SER A 1044 -14.28 12.36 -62.56
CA SER A 1044 -13.68 13.67 -62.28
C SER A 1044 -12.21 13.53 -61.87
N ALA A 1045 -11.45 14.63 -61.92
CA ALA A 1045 -10.06 14.63 -61.42
C ALA A 1045 -9.97 14.13 -59.96
N ASP A 1046 -10.95 14.45 -59.12
CA ASP A 1046 -11.02 13.98 -57.73
C ASP A 1046 -11.15 12.46 -57.61
N ALA A 1047 -11.63 11.77 -58.65
CA ALA A 1047 -11.73 10.32 -58.64
C ALA A 1047 -10.33 9.65 -58.59
N LEU A 1048 -9.29 10.31 -59.10
CA LEU A 1048 -7.91 9.83 -58.98
C LEU A 1048 -7.47 9.79 -57.51
N GLU A 1049 -7.78 10.82 -56.73
CA GLU A 1049 -7.50 10.83 -55.30
C GLU A 1049 -8.24 9.71 -54.56
N VAL A 1050 -9.50 9.46 -54.91
CA VAL A 1050 -10.29 8.38 -54.30
C VAL A 1050 -9.68 7.01 -54.62
N VAL A 1051 -9.20 6.79 -55.84
CA VAL A 1051 -8.52 5.55 -56.27
C VAL A 1051 -7.20 5.37 -55.52
N PHE A 1052 -6.33 6.38 -55.56
CA PHE A 1052 -4.99 6.26 -54.98
C PHE A 1052 -4.95 6.50 -53.46
N GLY A 1053 -6.02 6.99 -52.84
CA GLY A 1053 -6.17 7.14 -51.39
C GLY A 1053 -6.57 5.85 -50.68
N ARG A 1054 -7.17 4.89 -51.39
CA ARG A 1054 -7.51 3.56 -50.87
C ARG A 1054 -6.38 2.58 -51.09
N ASN A 1055 -6.03 1.80 -50.07
CA ASN A 1055 -4.92 0.85 -50.18
C ASN A 1055 -5.07 -0.15 -51.32
N THR A 1056 -6.23 -0.83 -51.42
CA THR A 1056 -6.46 -1.90 -52.40
C THR A 1056 -6.63 -1.37 -53.83
N ALA A 1057 -7.26 -0.20 -54.00
CA ALA A 1057 -7.38 0.44 -55.31
C ALA A 1057 -6.04 1.05 -55.78
N ARG A 1058 -5.26 1.67 -54.86
CA ARG A 1058 -3.89 2.11 -55.11
C ARG A 1058 -2.99 0.94 -55.51
N ASP A 1059 -3.03 -0.14 -54.75
CA ASP A 1059 -2.26 -1.35 -55.07
C ASP A 1059 -2.60 -1.87 -56.46
N LEU A 1060 -3.88 -1.99 -56.79
CA LEU A 1060 -4.32 -2.43 -58.11
C LEU A 1060 -3.82 -1.50 -59.24
N ALA A 1061 -3.98 -0.18 -59.08
CA ALA A 1061 -3.56 0.80 -60.07
C ALA A 1061 -2.03 0.79 -60.27
N THR A 1062 -1.28 0.70 -59.18
CA THR A 1062 0.20 0.67 -59.21
C THR A 1062 0.73 -0.65 -59.74
N PHE A 1063 0.08 -1.77 -59.42
CA PHE A 1063 0.34 -3.06 -60.01
C PHE A 1063 0.10 -3.04 -61.51
N ALA A 1064 -1.03 -2.50 -61.99
CA ALA A 1064 -1.32 -2.37 -63.42
C ALA A 1064 -0.27 -1.53 -64.18
N LEU A 1065 0.31 -0.52 -63.53
CA LEU A 1065 1.39 0.34 -64.05
C LEU A 1065 2.81 -0.29 -63.92
N SER A 1066 2.92 -1.49 -63.35
CA SER A 1066 4.20 -2.17 -63.12
C SER A 1066 4.59 -3.07 -64.29
N SER A 1067 5.90 -3.22 -64.51
CA SER A 1067 6.45 -4.23 -65.44
C SER A 1067 6.12 -5.66 -65.02
N ASP A 1068 5.90 -5.88 -63.72
CA ASP A 1068 5.59 -7.19 -63.15
C ASP A 1068 4.22 -7.67 -63.61
N ALA A 1069 3.20 -6.80 -63.59
CA ALA A 1069 1.88 -7.17 -64.08
C ALA A 1069 1.87 -7.51 -65.58
N VAL A 1070 2.65 -6.76 -66.39
CA VAL A 1070 2.84 -7.07 -67.81
C VAL A 1070 3.49 -8.45 -68.00
N SER A 1071 4.53 -8.75 -67.21
CA SER A 1071 5.24 -10.02 -67.26
C SER A 1071 4.37 -11.19 -66.84
N LEU A 1072 3.62 -11.05 -65.73
CA LEU A 1072 2.69 -12.07 -65.24
C LEU A 1072 1.57 -12.32 -66.23
N ARG A 1073 0.98 -11.27 -66.81
CA ARG A 1073 -0.09 -11.41 -67.79
C ARG A 1073 0.38 -12.11 -69.07
N ARG A 1074 1.60 -11.82 -69.53
CA ARG A 1074 2.22 -12.52 -70.66
C ARG A 1074 2.47 -14.00 -70.33
N GLY A 1075 2.88 -14.32 -69.10
CA GLY A 1075 3.11 -15.70 -68.67
C GLY A 1075 1.85 -16.54 -68.52
N LEU A 1076 0.71 -15.90 -68.22
CA LEU A 1076 -0.59 -16.57 -68.11
C LEU A 1076 -1.29 -16.74 -69.47
N ALA A 1077 -0.96 -15.91 -70.46
CA ALA A 1077 -1.57 -15.96 -71.78
C ALA A 1077 -1.27 -17.31 -72.45
N ARG A 1078 -2.33 -18.02 -72.86
CA ARG A 1078 -2.19 -19.23 -73.66
C ARG A 1078 -1.83 -18.82 -75.09
N VAL A 1079 -0.65 -19.22 -75.55
CA VAL A 1079 -0.23 -19.05 -76.96
C VAL A 1079 -0.97 -20.02 -77.85
#